data_AF-A0AAV9ZLN3-F1
#
_entry.id   AF-A0AAV9ZLN3-F1
#
_cell.length_a   1.000
_cell.length_b   1.000
_cell.length_c   1.000
_cell.angle_alpha   90.00
_cell.angle_beta   90.00
_cell.angle_gamma   90.00
#
_symmetry.space_group_name_H-M   'P 1'
#
loop_
_entity.id
_entity.type
_entity.pdbx_description
1 polymer ?
#
loop_
_entity_poly.entity_id
_entity_poly.type
_entity_poly.pdbx_seq_one_letter_code
_entity_poly.pdbx_strand_id
1 'polypeptide(L)'
;MKEIADAPSECEGYDLLQFRDIPRSLGPFDGNVAAFVRLEGILHFITTNATYVPRPPSHLDRPCLRRDMRWGPDDPTLWPQLHSEVYCHLGSIPRRPQTSASISDIMWWSPSSDDFVSPNSDRTLTLGLGKLDQTKITEITQAVRSLLKLCTRYLEFASSDDIKSTAILKRLVDSLNLALDRLRSIPATYERLVSDVANIQRTYLEVSGFLDYMILFRPWMHESDRRGGCPGPDVGDRIGVFTKDPAIAQRYHRARLPYWLIRPLTSVTLDGVKILRVVALLEPGDFLELGRADRFCVLPTGLTVEERVGNLHAQTTVLPWYRNPYKPQPSSLPSQTIYPEPSFQSSRPSARAKHTNNKSKLRLHPYMREQNKSDERDKYSHFDHEYMADPIPSWASALAAVDRSQQSHHTSPSRNQYAFPESALLANSTQRDLYFRSYQHIRDALLYRIGDVDAPPDPLSPAEWRQVLRGNWSPQGAAKRTTRKLTDSIHRLLGPALKACGIDPGMGLEIKQETKIAVTVDEAKQITWELAEMNFRTDLCALDELACSENRHEECLACFPSGGLIPDASEAATGFAADSPFERLPNLLSLAKLMSGWRTDTPRPKELDSSMSPSFYSTPQAITELEEAVAKYYTQTFFEFHGRAAVVPLRFVSGRAHTESTGSPIIV
;
A
#
# COMPACT_ATOMS: atom_id res chain seq x y z
N MET A 1 9.61 -24.64 23.95
CA MET A 1 9.22 -23.58 24.89
C MET A 1 10.29 -23.54 25.98
N LYS A 2 10.91 -22.40 26.28
CA LYS A 2 11.83 -22.28 27.44
C LYS A 2 11.09 -22.76 28.70
N GLU A 3 11.77 -23.46 29.59
CA GLU A 3 11.20 -23.86 30.87
C GLU A 3 10.83 -22.60 31.67
N ILE A 4 9.57 -22.53 32.13
CA ILE A 4 9.07 -21.36 32.86
C ILE A 4 9.60 -21.47 34.29
N ALA A 5 10.45 -20.54 34.68
CA ALA A 5 11.03 -20.52 36.03
C ALA A 5 9.96 -20.22 37.09
N ASP A 6 10.03 -20.95 38.20
CA ASP A 6 9.26 -20.63 39.40
C ASP A 6 9.72 -19.29 40.00
N ALA A 7 8.79 -18.59 40.65
CA ALA A 7 9.07 -17.37 41.39
C ALA A 7 8.62 -17.52 42.86
N PRO A 8 9.16 -16.70 43.77
CA PRO A 8 8.70 -16.69 45.17
C PRO A 8 7.19 -16.47 45.25
N SER A 9 6.50 -17.28 46.07
CA SER A 9 5.05 -17.14 46.29
C SER A 9 4.70 -15.97 47.19
N GLU A 10 5.67 -15.51 47.99
CA GLU A 10 5.53 -14.41 48.94
C GLU A 10 6.16 -13.11 48.42
N CYS A 11 5.42 -12.00 48.52
CA CYS A 11 5.94 -10.66 48.27
C CYS A 11 5.24 -9.64 49.19
N GLU A 12 6.03 -8.82 49.90
CA GLU A 12 5.51 -7.77 50.81
C GLU A 12 4.45 -8.25 51.81
N GLY A 13 4.58 -9.48 52.31
CA GLY A 13 3.67 -10.09 53.30
C GLY A 13 2.42 -10.74 52.71
N TYR A 14 2.32 -10.85 51.39
CA TYR A 14 1.24 -11.55 50.70
C TYR A 14 1.74 -12.86 50.09
N ASP A 15 1.07 -13.97 50.39
CA ASP A 15 1.33 -15.28 49.77
C ASP A 15 0.23 -15.61 48.75
N LEU A 16 0.59 -15.71 47.47
CA LEU A 16 -0.35 -16.07 46.42
C LEU A 16 -0.80 -17.53 46.48
N LEU A 17 -0.11 -18.42 47.21
CA LEU A 17 -0.46 -19.83 47.31
C LEU A 17 -1.35 -20.16 48.52
N GLN A 18 -1.76 -19.16 49.31
CA GLN A 18 -2.57 -19.32 50.52
C GLN A 18 -3.84 -20.18 50.32
N PHE A 19 -4.46 -20.11 49.14
CA PHE A 19 -5.72 -20.81 48.82
C PHE A 19 -5.56 -21.93 47.79
N ARG A 20 -4.33 -22.44 47.58
CA ARG A 20 -4.01 -23.47 46.58
C ARG A 20 -4.84 -24.75 46.75
N ASP A 21 -5.02 -25.20 47.98
CA ASP A 21 -5.57 -26.53 48.29
C ASP A 21 -7.10 -26.58 48.43
N ILE A 22 -7.81 -25.51 48.07
CA ILE A 22 -9.29 -25.52 48.10
C ILE A 22 -9.81 -26.58 47.10
N PRO A 23 -10.69 -27.52 47.51
CA PRO A 23 -11.17 -28.63 46.68
C PRO A 23 -12.28 -28.21 45.70
N ARG A 24 -11.99 -27.23 44.84
CA ARG A 24 -12.88 -26.77 43.76
C ARG A 24 -12.13 -26.63 42.43
N SER A 25 -12.86 -26.69 41.33
CA SER A 25 -12.34 -26.38 39.99
C SER A 25 -11.95 -24.89 39.88
N LEU A 26 -10.97 -24.60 39.02
CA LEU A 26 -10.58 -23.23 38.72
C LEU A 26 -11.71 -22.51 37.97
N GLY A 27 -12.12 -21.37 38.50
CA GLY A 27 -13.05 -20.44 37.88
C GLY A 27 -12.32 -19.30 37.15
N PRO A 28 -13.08 -18.29 36.69
CA PRO A 28 -12.55 -17.19 35.87
C PRO A 28 -11.57 -16.26 36.61
N PHE A 29 -11.55 -16.28 37.94
CA PHE A 29 -10.69 -15.39 38.75
C PHE A 29 -9.50 -16.12 39.36
N ASP A 30 -9.42 -17.44 39.14
CA ASP A 30 -8.35 -18.29 39.63
C ASP A 30 -7.19 -18.36 38.63
N GLY A 31 -6.08 -18.98 39.04
CA GLY A 31 -4.88 -19.09 38.24
C GLY A 31 -4.36 -20.52 38.13
N ASN A 32 -4.17 -21.01 36.90
CA ASN A 32 -3.25 -22.11 36.64
C ASN A 32 -1.84 -21.70 37.07
N VAL A 33 -1.46 -20.47 36.74
CA VAL A 33 -0.29 -19.79 37.29
C VAL A 33 -0.64 -18.36 37.71
N ALA A 34 0.21 -17.76 38.52
CA ALA A 34 0.19 -16.34 38.81
C ALA A 34 1.60 -15.73 38.84
N ALA A 35 1.69 -14.41 38.74
CA ALA A 35 2.94 -13.68 38.89
C ALA A 35 2.70 -12.34 39.59
N PHE A 36 3.69 -11.89 40.35
CA PHE A 36 3.75 -10.52 40.86
C PHE A 36 4.22 -9.56 39.76
N VAL A 37 3.70 -8.33 39.77
CA VAL A 37 4.15 -7.27 38.86
C VAL A 37 4.00 -5.92 39.54
N ARG A 38 4.94 -5.00 39.31
CA ARG A 38 4.75 -3.58 39.66
C ARG A 38 4.38 -2.79 38.43
N LEU A 39 3.22 -2.14 38.49
CA LEU A 39 2.73 -1.24 37.46
C LEU A 39 2.59 0.14 38.10
N GLU A 40 3.29 1.14 37.55
CA GLU A 40 3.27 2.52 38.06
C GLU A 40 3.63 2.62 39.57
N GLY A 41 4.56 1.77 40.02
CA GLY A 41 5.01 1.70 41.41
C GLY A 41 4.11 0.88 42.34
N ILE A 42 2.89 0.54 41.93
CA ILE A 42 1.91 -0.21 42.73
C ILE A 42 2.11 -1.72 42.49
N LEU A 43 2.16 -2.49 43.58
CA LEU A 43 2.24 -3.94 43.53
C LEU A 43 0.90 -4.55 43.12
N HIS A 44 0.94 -5.39 42.09
CA HIS A 44 -0.17 -6.13 41.53
C HIS A 44 0.19 -7.61 41.46
N PHE A 45 -0.83 -8.43 41.26
CA PHE A 45 -0.68 -9.82 40.85
C PHE A 45 -1.54 -10.10 39.62
N ILE A 46 -1.10 -11.07 38.82
CA ILE A 46 -1.78 -11.49 37.61
C ILE A 46 -2.19 -12.95 37.77
N THR A 47 -3.47 -13.26 37.56
CA THR A 47 -3.95 -14.65 37.47
C THR A 47 -4.38 -14.96 36.04
N THR A 48 -4.24 -16.22 35.64
CA THR A 48 -4.51 -16.64 34.26
C THR A 48 -4.94 -18.11 34.16
N ASN A 49 -5.74 -18.42 33.14
CA ASN A 49 -6.00 -19.78 32.71
C ASN A 49 -4.86 -20.37 31.84
N ALA A 50 -3.85 -19.58 31.46
CA ALA A 50 -2.66 -20.05 30.76
C ALA A 50 -1.64 -20.69 31.72
N THR A 51 -0.58 -21.28 31.17
CA THR A 51 0.52 -21.91 31.94
C THR A 51 1.70 -20.96 32.19
N TYR A 52 1.64 -19.73 31.69
CA TYR A 52 2.67 -18.69 31.77
C TYR A 52 2.07 -17.30 31.97
N VAL A 53 2.87 -16.33 32.41
CA VAL A 53 2.49 -14.92 32.52
C VAL A 53 3.45 -14.04 31.73
N PRO A 54 3.05 -13.43 30.60
CA PRO A 54 3.85 -12.43 29.91
C PRO A 54 3.91 -11.13 30.72
N ARG A 55 5.00 -10.39 30.59
CA ARG A 55 5.05 -9.01 31.09
C ARG A 55 4.02 -8.14 30.35
N PRO A 56 3.14 -7.40 31.08
CA PRO A 56 2.23 -6.46 30.45
C PRO A 56 2.99 -5.38 29.66
N PRO A 57 2.49 -4.96 28.48
CA PRO A 57 3.16 -3.92 27.70
C PRO A 57 3.22 -2.59 28.46
N SER A 58 4.41 -1.96 28.42
CA SER A 58 4.62 -0.60 28.91
C SER A 58 4.14 0.38 27.84
N HIS A 59 2.98 1.01 28.04
CA HIS A 59 2.50 2.06 27.14
C HIS A 59 3.20 3.43 27.35
N LEU A 60 4.31 3.46 28.09
CA LEU A 60 5.13 4.66 28.30
C LEU A 60 6.08 4.91 27.13
N ASP A 61 6.55 3.84 26.46
CA ASP A 61 7.51 3.95 25.36
C ASP A 61 6.80 4.13 24.01
N ARG A 62 7.41 4.89 23.11
CA ARG A 62 6.87 5.09 21.75
C ARG A 62 6.99 3.80 20.94
N PRO A 63 5.91 3.33 20.27
CA PRO A 63 6.02 2.20 19.35
C PRO A 63 7.05 2.52 18.25
N CYS A 64 7.94 1.57 17.98
CA CYS A 64 8.91 1.70 16.91
C CYS A 64 9.16 0.35 16.26
N LEU A 65 9.51 0.43 14.98
CA LEU A 65 9.90 -0.73 14.20
C LEU A 65 11.22 -1.29 14.74
N ARG A 66 11.28 -2.60 14.88
CA ARG A 66 12.43 -3.37 15.36
C ARG A 66 13.27 -3.84 14.18
N ARG A 67 14.48 -4.36 14.41
CA ARG A 67 15.40 -4.80 13.34
C ARG A 67 14.83 -5.89 12.43
N ASP A 68 13.89 -6.69 12.94
CA ASP A 68 13.13 -7.68 12.18
C ASP A 68 11.94 -7.07 11.39
N MET A 69 11.84 -5.74 11.38
CA MET A 69 10.78 -4.93 10.79
C MET A 69 9.38 -5.20 11.37
N ARG A 70 9.30 -5.69 12.60
CA ARG A 70 8.05 -5.85 13.37
C ARG A 70 7.96 -4.81 14.48
N TRP A 71 6.81 -4.71 15.16
CA TRP A 71 6.60 -3.72 16.22
C TRP A 71 7.01 -4.19 17.62
N GLY A 72 7.54 -5.42 17.73
CA GLY A 72 7.96 -6.01 18.99
C GLY A 72 6.76 -6.11 19.97
N PRO A 73 6.88 -5.67 21.23
CA PRO A 73 5.82 -5.80 22.23
C PRO A 73 4.54 -5.02 21.91
N ASP A 74 4.61 -4.01 21.04
CA ASP A 74 3.43 -3.23 20.60
C ASP A 74 2.65 -3.94 19.47
N ASP A 75 3.18 -5.04 18.92
CA ASP A 75 2.50 -5.81 17.88
C ASP A 75 1.50 -6.80 18.50
N PRO A 76 0.18 -6.65 18.27
CA PRO A 76 -0.82 -7.56 18.83
C PRO A 76 -0.73 -8.99 18.27
N THR A 77 0.02 -9.21 17.18
CA THR A 77 0.23 -10.54 16.62
C THR A 77 1.40 -11.29 17.26
N LEU A 78 2.22 -10.60 18.08
CA LEU A 78 3.41 -11.16 18.72
C LEU A 78 3.26 -11.21 20.24
N TRP A 79 2.67 -10.18 20.83
CA TRP A 79 2.57 -10.01 22.27
C TRP A 79 1.15 -9.63 22.71
N PRO A 80 0.64 -10.17 23.83
CA PRO A 80 -0.69 -9.84 24.31
C PRO A 80 -0.83 -8.35 24.67
N GLN A 81 -1.94 -7.75 24.26
CA GLN A 81 -2.29 -6.36 24.55
C GLN A 81 -3.33 -6.28 25.68
N LEU A 82 -3.54 -5.08 26.25
CA LEU A 82 -4.71 -4.87 27.10
C LEU A 82 -5.99 -4.92 26.27
N HIS A 83 -7.08 -5.43 26.87
CA HIS A 83 -8.38 -5.55 26.23
C HIS A 83 -8.89 -4.18 25.78
N SER A 84 -9.37 -4.13 24.55
CA SER A 84 -10.05 -2.99 23.96
C SER A 84 -11.40 -3.45 23.43
N GLU A 85 -12.47 -2.70 23.73
CA GLU A 85 -13.78 -3.03 23.19
C GLU A 85 -13.87 -2.74 21.68
N VAL A 86 -13.11 -1.75 21.21
CA VAL A 86 -13.01 -1.40 19.77
C VAL A 86 -12.27 -2.49 19.00
N TYR A 87 -11.19 -3.01 19.58
CA TYR A 87 -10.35 -4.07 18.99
C TYR A 87 -10.46 -5.37 19.79
N CYS A 88 -11.71 -5.80 20.05
CA CYS A 88 -11.99 -6.95 20.92
C CYS A 88 -11.46 -8.29 20.39
N HIS A 89 -11.16 -8.36 19.09
CA HIS A 89 -10.62 -9.54 18.42
C HIS A 89 -9.11 -9.78 18.62
N LEU A 90 -8.36 -8.83 19.18
CA LEU A 90 -6.89 -8.99 19.25
C LEU A 90 -6.47 -10.22 20.08
N GLY A 91 -7.26 -10.58 21.10
CA GLY A 91 -6.99 -11.76 21.93
C GLY A 91 -7.19 -13.10 21.22
N SER A 92 -7.93 -13.14 20.10
CA SER A 92 -8.16 -14.36 19.31
C SER A 92 -7.23 -14.49 18.11
N ILE A 93 -6.20 -13.65 17.99
CA ILE A 93 -5.19 -13.80 16.94
C ILE A 93 -4.46 -15.14 17.11
N PRO A 94 -4.31 -15.95 16.04
CA PRO A 94 -3.63 -17.23 16.10
C PRO A 94 -2.12 -17.07 16.31
N ARG A 95 -1.56 -17.91 17.18
CA ARG A 95 -0.11 -18.13 17.26
C ARG A 95 0.33 -19.14 16.20
N ARG A 96 1.64 -19.22 15.96
CA ARG A 96 2.23 -20.17 15.02
C ARG A 96 1.83 -21.61 15.40
N PRO A 97 1.23 -22.39 14.49
CA PRO A 97 0.91 -23.79 14.75
C PRO A 97 2.17 -24.60 15.07
N GLN A 98 2.11 -25.49 16.07
CA GLN A 98 3.26 -26.33 16.45
C GLN A 98 3.40 -27.60 15.60
N THR A 99 2.33 -28.05 14.95
CA THR A 99 2.21 -29.41 14.41
C THR A 99 1.61 -29.51 13.01
N SER A 100 1.29 -28.39 12.37
CA SER A 100 0.61 -28.38 11.06
C SER A 100 1.44 -27.65 10.02
N ALA A 101 1.74 -28.33 8.92
CA ALA A 101 2.23 -27.69 7.70
C ALA A 101 1.02 -27.21 6.88
N SER A 102 0.62 -25.95 7.06
CA SER A 102 -0.52 -25.35 6.37
C SER A 102 -0.05 -24.40 5.26
N ILE A 103 -0.93 -24.14 4.28
CA ILE A 103 -0.74 -23.07 3.28
C ILE A 103 -0.49 -21.71 3.97
N SER A 104 -0.97 -21.53 5.20
CA SER A 104 -0.78 -20.31 6.00
C SER A 104 0.59 -20.21 6.69
N ASP A 105 1.47 -21.21 6.63
CA ASP A 105 2.74 -21.21 7.36
C ASP A 105 3.68 -20.06 6.97
N ILE A 106 3.57 -19.62 5.71
CA ILE A 106 4.26 -18.45 5.18
C ILE A 106 3.96 -17.17 5.98
N MET A 107 2.88 -17.16 6.78
CA MET A 107 2.50 -16.04 7.64
C MET A 107 3.33 -15.91 8.91
N TRP A 108 4.13 -16.93 9.25
CA TRP A 108 5.09 -16.90 10.36
C TRP A 108 6.54 -17.04 9.91
N TRP A 109 6.77 -17.04 8.60
CA TRP A 109 8.11 -17.09 8.00
C TRP A 109 8.81 -15.72 8.07
N SER A 110 10.13 -15.68 7.95
CA SER A 110 10.92 -14.45 7.91
C SER A 110 11.81 -14.46 6.67
N PRO A 111 11.77 -13.40 5.83
CA PRO A 111 12.60 -13.33 4.63
C PRO A 111 14.09 -13.35 4.95
N SER A 112 14.85 -14.11 4.18
CA SER A 112 16.32 -14.11 4.19
C SER A 112 16.86 -13.34 2.99
N SER A 113 18.17 -13.11 2.94
CA SER A 113 18.83 -12.52 1.77
C SER A 113 18.64 -13.33 0.51
N ASP A 114 18.48 -14.66 0.62
CA ASP A 114 18.35 -15.56 -0.52
C ASP A 114 16.99 -15.42 -1.21
N ASP A 115 15.99 -14.88 -0.51
CA ASP A 115 14.66 -14.60 -1.04
C ASP A 115 14.59 -13.24 -1.75
N PHE A 116 15.68 -12.46 -1.74
CA PHE A 116 15.78 -11.15 -2.37
C PHE A 116 16.37 -11.27 -3.78
N VAL A 117 15.50 -11.17 -4.78
CA VAL A 117 15.89 -11.26 -6.19
C VAL A 117 16.17 -9.85 -6.73
N SER A 118 17.45 -9.54 -6.90
CA SER A 118 17.88 -8.31 -7.56
C SER A 118 17.75 -8.44 -9.09
N PRO A 119 17.39 -7.38 -9.82
CA PRO A 119 17.45 -7.36 -11.27
C PRO A 119 18.87 -7.63 -11.76
N ASN A 120 18.98 -8.25 -12.94
CA ASN A 120 20.26 -8.62 -13.52
C ASN A 120 21.21 -7.40 -13.59
N SER A 121 22.43 -7.54 -13.05
CA SER A 121 23.32 -6.43 -12.67
C SER A 121 23.72 -5.48 -13.81
N ASP A 122 23.62 -5.95 -15.04
CA ASP A 122 24.14 -5.25 -16.22
C ASP A 122 23.11 -4.31 -16.86
N ARG A 123 21.86 -4.25 -16.34
CA ARG A 123 20.75 -3.50 -16.97
C ARG A 123 20.03 -2.52 -16.03
N THR A 124 20.48 -2.36 -14.80
CA THR A 124 19.82 -1.50 -13.80
C THR A 124 20.83 -0.62 -13.07
N LEU A 125 20.45 0.63 -12.77
CA LEU A 125 21.27 1.56 -11.97
C LEU A 125 21.08 1.35 -10.47
N THR A 126 20.13 0.51 -10.07
CA THR A 126 19.72 0.33 -8.67
C THR A 126 19.94 -1.10 -8.22
N LEU A 127 21.21 -1.53 -8.14
CA LEU A 127 21.61 -2.86 -7.66
C LEU A 127 21.14 -3.18 -6.22
N GLY A 128 20.73 -2.16 -5.45
CA GLY A 128 20.17 -2.33 -4.10
C GLY A 128 18.64 -2.48 -4.05
N LEU A 129 17.96 -2.44 -5.21
CA LEU A 129 16.52 -2.67 -5.32
C LEU A 129 16.26 -4.04 -5.93
N GLY A 130 15.22 -4.71 -5.45
CA GLY A 130 14.86 -6.05 -5.89
C GLY A 130 13.43 -6.40 -5.52
N LYS A 131 13.03 -7.62 -5.87
CA LYS A 131 11.73 -8.19 -5.55
C LYS A 131 11.88 -9.43 -4.68
N LEU A 132 10.78 -9.80 -4.04
CA LEU A 132 10.72 -11.07 -3.34
C LEU A 132 10.67 -12.20 -4.36
N ASP A 133 11.33 -13.31 -4.05
CA ASP A 133 11.27 -14.53 -4.84
C ASP A 133 9.82 -14.91 -5.22
N GLN A 134 9.65 -15.34 -6.46
CA GLN A 134 8.33 -15.58 -7.05
C GLN A 134 7.60 -16.75 -6.36
N THR A 135 8.31 -17.74 -5.85
CA THR A 135 7.72 -18.84 -5.08
C THR A 135 7.12 -18.30 -3.79
N LYS A 136 7.84 -17.44 -3.07
CA LYS A 136 7.35 -16.80 -1.83
C LYS A 136 6.18 -15.86 -2.07
N ILE A 137 6.21 -15.07 -3.14
CA ILE A 137 5.05 -14.27 -3.57
C ILE A 137 3.81 -15.15 -3.80
N THR A 138 3.99 -16.31 -4.44
CA THR A 138 2.89 -17.24 -4.74
C THR A 138 2.30 -17.86 -3.47
N GLU A 139 3.15 -18.30 -2.53
CA GLU A 139 2.73 -18.81 -1.22
C GLU A 139 1.90 -17.76 -0.44
N ILE A 140 2.42 -16.53 -0.31
CA ILE A 140 1.73 -15.41 0.36
C ILE A 140 0.37 -15.14 -0.32
N THR A 141 0.39 -15.09 -1.66
CA THR A 141 -0.81 -14.85 -2.48
C THR A 141 -1.90 -15.88 -2.22
N GLN A 142 -1.54 -17.16 -2.18
CA GLN A 142 -2.49 -18.26 -1.98
C GLN A 142 -3.12 -18.21 -0.58
N ALA A 143 -2.31 -17.95 0.44
CA ALA A 143 -2.79 -17.76 1.80
C ALA A 143 -3.78 -16.57 1.88
N VAL A 144 -3.40 -15.39 1.39
CA VAL A 144 -4.25 -14.19 1.39
C VAL A 144 -5.57 -14.45 0.66
N ARG A 145 -5.53 -15.01 -0.56
CA ARG A 145 -6.75 -15.36 -1.33
C ARG A 145 -7.68 -16.30 -0.56
N SER A 146 -7.13 -17.24 0.20
CA SER A 146 -7.94 -18.18 0.99
C SER A 146 -8.65 -17.48 2.15
N LEU A 147 -7.97 -16.55 2.82
CA LEU A 147 -8.56 -15.72 3.87
C LEU A 147 -9.63 -14.77 3.33
N LEU A 148 -9.37 -14.11 2.19
CA LEU A 148 -10.32 -13.17 1.59
C LEU A 148 -11.66 -13.84 1.22
N LYS A 149 -11.63 -15.10 0.75
CA LYS A 149 -12.86 -15.87 0.51
C LYS A 149 -13.71 -16.04 1.77
N LEU A 150 -13.07 -16.22 2.93
CA LEU A 150 -13.77 -16.30 4.22
C LEU A 150 -14.33 -14.94 4.62
N CYS A 151 -13.59 -13.85 4.40
CA CYS A 151 -14.06 -12.49 4.65
C CYS A 151 -15.29 -12.15 3.82
N THR A 152 -15.28 -12.44 2.51
CA THR A 152 -16.42 -12.20 1.61
C THR A 152 -17.66 -12.93 2.12
N ARG A 153 -17.53 -14.22 2.41
CA ARG A 153 -18.63 -15.02 2.96
C ARG A 153 -19.15 -14.46 4.28
N TYR A 154 -18.27 -14.03 5.19
CA TYR A 154 -18.71 -13.43 6.45
C TYR A 154 -19.49 -12.12 6.22
N LEU A 155 -18.99 -11.24 5.34
CA LEU A 155 -19.62 -9.96 5.04
C LEU A 155 -20.98 -10.10 4.36
N GLU A 156 -21.21 -11.15 3.58
CA GLU A 156 -22.52 -11.46 2.97
C GLU A 156 -23.61 -11.77 4.01
N PHE A 157 -23.24 -12.35 5.15
CA PHE A 157 -24.18 -12.78 6.20
C PHE A 157 -24.09 -11.93 7.47
N ALA A 158 -23.31 -10.84 7.47
CA ALA A 158 -23.12 -10.00 8.65
C ALA A 158 -24.41 -9.26 9.01
N SER A 159 -24.74 -9.22 10.31
CA SER A 159 -25.90 -8.49 10.83
C SER A 159 -25.66 -6.97 10.79
N SER A 160 -26.75 -6.19 10.68
CA SER A 160 -26.74 -4.74 10.85
C SER A 160 -26.20 -4.29 12.21
N ASP A 161 -26.23 -5.15 13.24
CA ASP A 161 -25.67 -4.82 14.56
C ASP A 161 -24.13 -4.77 14.55
N ASP A 162 -23.49 -5.37 13.55
CA ASP A 162 -22.03 -5.48 13.44
C ASP A 162 -21.40 -4.39 12.53
N ILE A 163 -22.12 -3.29 12.24
CA ILE A 163 -21.66 -2.22 11.31
C ILE A 163 -20.26 -1.69 11.65
N LYS A 164 -19.97 -1.41 12.93
CA LYS A 164 -18.65 -0.88 13.32
C LYS A 164 -17.53 -1.92 13.12
N SER A 165 -17.78 -3.17 13.49
CA SER A 165 -16.83 -4.27 13.36
C SER A 165 -16.58 -4.58 11.88
N THR A 166 -17.62 -4.59 11.05
CA THR A 166 -17.49 -4.80 9.61
C THR A 166 -16.72 -3.67 8.93
N ALA A 167 -16.82 -2.42 9.39
CA ALA A 167 -16.00 -1.32 8.91
C ALA A 167 -14.49 -1.52 9.23
N ILE A 168 -14.16 -2.02 10.42
CA ILE A 168 -12.78 -2.39 10.77
C ILE A 168 -12.26 -3.50 9.86
N LEU A 169 -13.05 -4.56 9.67
CA LEU A 169 -12.69 -5.68 8.80
C LEU A 169 -12.44 -5.25 7.36
N LYS A 170 -13.31 -4.42 6.78
CA LYS A 170 -13.15 -3.88 5.42
C LYS A 170 -11.82 -3.16 5.27
N ARG A 171 -11.54 -2.20 6.15
CA ARG A 171 -10.28 -1.45 6.14
C ARG A 171 -9.04 -2.34 6.27
N LEU A 172 -9.09 -3.41 7.07
CA LEU A 172 -8.00 -4.38 7.19
C LEU A 172 -7.81 -5.18 5.89
N VAL A 173 -8.90 -5.61 5.27
CA VAL A 173 -8.90 -6.31 3.97
C VAL A 173 -8.32 -5.42 2.87
N ASP A 174 -8.76 -4.16 2.80
CA ASP A 174 -8.26 -3.16 1.85
C ASP A 174 -6.74 -2.98 2.05
N SER A 175 -6.32 -2.77 3.31
CA SER A 175 -4.89 -2.63 3.65
C SER A 175 -4.06 -3.87 3.30
N LEU A 176 -4.63 -5.08 3.44
CA LEU A 176 -3.97 -6.33 3.08
C LEU A 176 -3.78 -6.46 1.56
N ASN A 177 -4.80 -6.13 0.78
CA ASN A 177 -4.72 -6.13 -0.69
C ASN A 177 -3.67 -5.13 -1.19
N LEU A 178 -3.74 -3.89 -0.70
CA LEU A 178 -2.78 -2.83 -1.07
C LEU A 178 -1.34 -3.22 -0.75
N ALA A 179 -1.10 -3.84 0.41
CA ALA A 179 0.24 -4.30 0.79
C ALA A 179 0.73 -5.45 -0.11
N LEU A 180 -0.14 -6.39 -0.45
CA LEU A 180 0.19 -7.51 -1.34
C LEU A 180 0.50 -7.05 -2.76
N ASP A 181 -0.29 -6.12 -3.30
CA ASP A 181 -0.06 -5.58 -4.64
C ASP A 181 1.22 -4.78 -4.73
N ARG A 182 1.54 -4.00 -3.68
CA ARG A 182 2.84 -3.33 -3.55
C ARG A 182 4.00 -4.33 -3.58
N LEU A 183 3.93 -5.38 -2.76
CA LEU A 183 4.98 -6.39 -2.65
C LEU A 183 5.27 -7.10 -3.98
N ARG A 184 4.24 -7.36 -4.79
CA ARG A 184 4.38 -7.96 -6.14
C ARG A 184 4.97 -7.00 -7.16
N SER A 185 4.55 -5.74 -7.08
CA SER A 185 4.67 -4.80 -8.20
C SER A 185 5.95 -3.96 -8.12
N ILE A 186 6.29 -3.48 -6.92
CA ILE A 186 7.29 -2.43 -6.73
C ILE A 186 8.62 -3.05 -6.27
N PRO A 187 9.74 -2.81 -6.99
CA PRO A 187 11.05 -3.17 -6.49
C PRO A 187 11.41 -2.29 -5.29
N ALA A 188 11.96 -2.92 -4.24
CA ALA A 188 12.24 -2.27 -2.97
C ALA A 188 13.63 -2.68 -2.44
N THR A 189 14.13 -1.97 -1.44
CA THR A 189 15.29 -2.45 -0.68
C THR A 189 14.91 -3.70 0.12
N TYR A 190 15.91 -4.51 0.49
CA TYR A 190 15.67 -5.69 1.33
C TYR A 190 14.94 -5.33 2.64
N GLU A 191 15.36 -4.28 3.34
CA GLU A 191 14.69 -3.81 4.58
C GLU A 191 13.21 -3.47 4.35
N ARG A 192 12.90 -2.76 3.25
CA ARG A 192 11.53 -2.39 2.91
C ARG A 192 10.70 -3.61 2.54
N LEU A 193 11.27 -4.55 1.81
CA LEU A 193 10.61 -5.81 1.47
C LEU A 193 10.29 -6.63 2.72
N VAL A 194 11.22 -6.75 3.67
CA VAL A 194 10.99 -7.42 4.96
C VAL A 194 9.86 -6.72 5.73
N SER A 195 9.85 -5.38 5.73
CA SER A 195 8.78 -4.58 6.34
C SER A 195 7.41 -4.82 5.67
N ASP A 196 7.35 -4.91 4.34
CA ASP A 196 6.12 -5.16 3.61
C ASP A 196 5.58 -6.58 3.86
N VAL A 197 6.47 -7.59 3.90
CA VAL A 197 6.10 -8.96 4.30
C VAL A 197 5.58 -8.98 5.73
N ALA A 198 6.29 -8.38 6.69
CA ALA A 198 5.85 -8.31 8.09
C ALA A 198 4.47 -7.64 8.21
N ASN A 199 4.21 -6.62 7.41
CA ASN A 199 2.93 -5.94 7.41
C ASN A 199 1.78 -6.81 6.86
N ILE A 200 2.01 -7.53 5.75
CA ILE A 200 1.05 -8.49 5.19
C ILE A 200 0.73 -9.57 6.23
N GLN A 201 1.77 -10.15 6.84
CA GLN A 201 1.64 -11.18 7.88
C GLN A 201 0.81 -10.68 9.05
N ARG A 202 1.13 -9.49 9.58
CA ARG A 202 0.40 -8.89 10.70
C ARG A 202 -1.07 -8.68 10.36
N THR A 203 -1.35 -8.08 9.21
CA THR A 203 -2.72 -7.77 8.78
C THR A 203 -3.52 -9.04 8.50
N TYR A 204 -2.89 -10.05 7.88
CA TYR A 204 -3.48 -11.37 7.67
C TYR A 204 -3.86 -12.03 9.00
N LEU A 205 -2.93 -12.06 9.97
CA LEU A 205 -3.16 -12.71 11.26
C LEU A 205 -4.25 -11.98 12.06
N GLU A 206 -4.31 -10.66 11.98
CA GLU A 206 -5.37 -9.87 12.60
C GLU A 206 -6.73 -10.14 11.95
N VAL A 207 -6.83 -10.16 10.62
CA VAL A 207 -8.07 -10.51 9.91
C VAL A 207 -8.53 -11.93 10.24
N SER A 208 -7.59 -12.89 10.32
CA SER A 208 -7.89 -14.25 10.77
C SER A 208 -8.42 -14.27 12.21
N GLY A 209 -7.77 -13.56 13.13
CA GLY A 209 -8.21 -13.43 14.52
C GLY A 209 -9.57 -12.75 14.64
N PHE A 210 -9.86 -11.78 13.78
CA PHE A 210 -11.15 -11.11 13.67
C PHE A 210 -12.27 -12.07 13.28
N LEU A 211 -12.08 -12.86 12.22
CA LEU A 211 -13.07 -13.85 11.80
C LEU A 211 -13.31 -14.90 12.88
N ASP A 212 -12.24 -15.43 13.48
CA ASP A 212 -12.33 -16.37 14.60
C ASP A 212 -13.08 -15.75 15.78
N TYR A 213 -12.82 -14.47 16.10
CA TYR A 213 -13.55 -13.78 17.17
C TYR A 213 -15.05 -13.75 16.88
N MET A 214 -15.43 -13.25 15.70
CA MET A 214 -16.84 -13.01 15.38
C MET A 214 -17.63 -14.31 15.22
N ILE A 215 -17.02 -15.33 14.61
CA ILE A 215 -17.71 -16.58 14.24
C ILE A 215 -17.63 -17.62 15.36
N LEU A 216 -16.46 -17.75 16.00
CA LEU A 216 -16.22 -18.80 16.99
C LEU A 216 -16.36 -18.27 18.41
N PHE A 217 -15.59 -17.26 18.82
CA PHE A 217 -15.42 -16.95 20.24
C PHE A 217 -16.52 -16.07 20.83
N ARG A 218 -16.97 -15.03 20.12
CA ARG A 218 -17.99 -14.09 20.58
C ARG A 218 -19.30 -14.79 21.01
N PRO A 219 -19.84 -15.77 20.25
CA PRO A 219 -21.01 -16.54 20.70
C PRO A 219 -20.82 -17.20 22.07
N TRP A 220 -19.65 -17.81 22.32
CA TRP A 220 -19.33 -18.44 23.61
C TRP A 220 -19.13 -17.43 24.75
N MET A 221 -18.74 -16.20 24.46
CA MET A 221 -18.60 -15.16 25.48
C MET A 221 -19.96 -14.67 26.02
N HIS A 222 -20.97 -14.58 25.15
CA HIS A 222 -22.26 -13.97 25.45
C HIS A 222 -23.39 -14.97 25.76
N GLU A 223 -23.39 -16.16 25.16
CA GLU A 223 -24.45 -17.14 25.39
C GLU A 223 -24.25 -17.89 26.71
N SER A 224 -25.13 -17.65 27.68
CA SER A 224 -25.09 -18.26 29.01
C SER A 224 -25.62 -19.71 29.04
N ASP A 225 -26.22 -20.16 27.93
CA ASP A 225 -27.09 -21.35 27.86
C ASP A 225 -26.57 -22.51 27.00
N ARG A 226 -25.33 -22.47 26.47
CA ARG A 226 -24.68 -23.67 25.89
C ARG A 226 -24.24 -24.70 26.95
N ARG A 227 -24.95 -24.76 28.08
CA ARG A 227 -24.80 -25.78 29.13
C ARG A 227 -25.51 -27.06 28.67
N GLY A 228 -24.93 -27.73 27.69
CA GLY A 228 -25.46 -28.99 27.17
C GLY A 228 -24.40 -29.78 26.44
N GLY A 229 -23.46 -30.37 27.16
CA GLY A 229 -22.57 -31.46 26.70
C GLY A 229 -21.65 -31.19 25.49
N CYS A 230 -21.78 -30.05 24.81
CA CYS A 230 -20.98 -29.73 23.64
C CYS A 230 -19.53 -29.47 24.09
N PRO A 231 -18.53 -30.15 23.50
CA PRO A 231 -17.16 -29.76 23.70
C PRO A 231 -17.02 -28.28 23.31
N GLY A 232 -16.42 -27.47 24.20
CA GLY A 232 -16.18 -26.05 23.95
C GLY A 232 -15.37 -25.83 22.66
N PRO A 233 -15.21 -24.57 22.20
CA PRO A 233 -14.54 -24.30 20.94
C PRO A 233 -13.13 -24.89 20.96
N ASP A 234 -12.68 -25.45 19.83
CA ASP A 234 -11.27 -25.72 19.64
C ASP A 234 -10.55 -24.37 19.54
N VAL A 235 -9.83 -24.03 20.61
CA VAL A 235 -9.22 -22.71 20.75
C VAL A 235 -7.94 -22.62 19.91
N GLY A 236 -7.25 -23.75 19.68
CA GLY A 236 -5.85 -23.74 19.24
C GLY A 236 -4.96 -22.88 20.15
N ASP A 237 -3.77 -22.52 19.65
CA ASP A 237 -2.89 -21.57 20.34
C ASP A 237 -3.24 -20.13 19.91
N ARG A 238 -3.50 -19.24 20.88
CA ARG A 238 -4.00 -17.87 20.68
C ARG A 238 -3.20 -16.86 21.49
N ILE A 239 -3.17 -15.60 21.03
CA ILE A 239 -2.39 -14.55 21.70
C ILE A 239 -2.92 -14.28 23.11
N GLY A 240 -4.23 -14.16 23.29
CA GLY A 240 -4.87 -13.80 24.55
C GLY A 240 -4.80 -12.32 24.88
N VAL A 241 -5.30 -11.95 26.08
CA VAL A 241 -5.46 -10.52 26.44
C VAL A 241 -5.16 -10.23 27.91
N PHE A 242 -4.58 -9.07 28.20
CA PHE A 242 -4.54 -8.52 29.56
C PHE A 242 -5.84 -7.78 29.88
N THR A 243 -6.37 -7.94 31.09
CA THR A 243 -7.54 -7.16 31.52
C THR A 243 -7.45 -6.82 33.00
N LYS A 244 -7.99 -5.66 33.36
CA LYS A 244 -8.26 -5.28 34.76
C LYS A 244 -9.73 -5.49 35.14
N ASP A 245 -10.59 -5.81 34.15
CA ASP A 245 -12.03 -5.99 34.33
C ASP A 245 -12.36 -7.49 34.53
N PRO A 246 -12.90 -7.87 35.72
CA PRO A 246 -13.37 -9.23 35.99
C PRO A 246 -14.44 -9.73 35.00
N ALA A 247 -15.30 -8.86 34.48
CA ALA A 247 -16.34 -9.26 33.53
C ALA A 247 -15.73 -9.74 32.20
N ILE A 248 -14.67 -9.08 31.73
CA ILE A 248 -13.91 -9.50 30.54
C ILE A 248 -13.19 -10.82 30.80
N ALA A 249 -12.54 -10.99 31.96
CA ALA A 249 -11.90 -12.25 32.34
C ALA A 249 -12.91 -13.42 32.34
N GLN A 250 -14.13 -13.19 32.83
CA GLN A 250 -15.19 -14.19 32.80
C GLN A 250 -15.64 -14.55 31.37
N ARG A 251 -15.76 -13.58 30.46
CA ARG A 251 -16.09 -13.83 29.05
C ARG A 251 -15.00 -14.66 28.36
N TYR A 252 -13.73 -14.28 28.53
CA TYR A 252 -12.59 -15.00 27.97
C TYR A 252 -12.48 -16.42 28.53
N HIS A 253 -12.74 -16.60 29.84
CA HIS A 253 -12.80 -17.91 30.47
C HIS A 253 -13.88 -18.82 29.84
N ARG A 254 -15.08 -18.29 29.57
CA ARG A 254 -16.15 -19.05 28.88
C ARG A 254 -15.76 -19.44 27.46
N ALA A 255 -15.11 -18.53 26.73
CA ALA A 255 -14.59 -18.79 25.39
C ALA A 255 -13.30 -19.63 25.38
N ARG A 256 -12.76 -19.99 26.56
CA ARG A 256 -11.49 -20.71 26.75
C ARG A 256 -10.27 -20.02 26.14
N LEU A 257 -10.36 -18.72 25.84
CA LEU A 257 -9.23 -17.93 25.37
C LEU A 257 -8.26 -17.62 26.51
N PRO A 258 -6.94 -17.52 26.25
CA PRO A 258 -5.99 -17.08 27.26
C PRO A 258 -6.28 -15.64 27.70
N TYR A 259 -6.23 -15.39 29.00
CA TYR A 259 -6.32 -14.03 29.55
C TYR A 259 -5.47 -13.88 30.80
N TRP A 260 -5.07 -12.66 31.10
CA TRP A 260 -4.27 -12.29 32.25
C TRP A 260 -4.99 -11.19 33.04
N LEU A 261 -5.63 -11.58 34.13
CA LEU A 261 -6.39 -10.66 34.99
C LEU A 261 -5.43 -9.98 35.97
N ILE A 262 -5.21 -8.68 35.76
CA ILE A 262 -4.34 -7.83 36.56
C ILE A 262 -5.17 -7.25 37.71
N ARG A 263 -4.73 -7.49 38.95
CA ARG A 263 -5.39 -6.95 40.15
C ARG A 263 -4.39 -6.29 41.09
N PRO A 264 -4.74 -5.14 41.70
CA PRO A 264 -3.91 -4.56 42.75
C PRO A 264 -3.82 -5.54 43.91
N LEU A 265 -2.65 -5.65 44.52
CA LEU A 265 -2.45 -6.57 45.63
C LEU A 265 -2.98 -5.92 46.93
N THR A 266 -4.15 -6.37 47.36
CA THR A 266 -4.77 -6.01 48.65
C THR A 266 -5.34 -7.27 49.31
N SER A 267 -5.48 -7.28 50.64
CA SER A 267 -5.99 -8.46 51.36
C SER A 267 -7.36 -8.93 50.84
N VAL A 268 -8.29 -8.00 50.60
CA VAL A 268 -9.64 -8.27 50.08
C VAL A 268 -9.62 -8.93 48.69
N THR A 269 -8.61 -8.64 47.87
CA THR A 269 -8.54 -9.15 46.48
C THR A 269 -8.02 -10.58 46.35
N LEU A 270 -7.38 -11.13 47.39
CA LEU A 270 -6.84 -12.50 47.40
C LEU A 270 -7.81 -13.52 47.97
N ASP A 271 -8.80 -13.09 48.76
CA ASP A 271 -9.72 -13.98 49.45
C ASP A 271 -10.43 -14.95 48.48
N GLY A 272 -10.17 -16.25 48.68
CA GLY A 272 -10.79 -17.32 47.91
C GLY A 272 -10.24 -17.52 46.50
N VAL A 273 -9.18 -16.81 46.10
CA VAL A 273 -8.54 -16.94 44.78
C VAL A 273 -7.60 -18.14 44.78
N LYS A 274 -7.96 -19.19 44.04
CA LYS A 274 -7.17 -20.42 43.95
C LYS A 274 -6.05 -20.25 42.91
N ILE A 275 -4.80 -20.39 43.32
CA ILE A 275 -3.62 -20.31 42.45
C ILE A 275 -2.80 -21.59 42.62
N LEU A 276 -2.45 -22.26 41.52
CA LEU A 276 -1.74 -23.54 41.57
C LEU A 276 -0.21 -23.39 41.61
N ARG A 277 0.34 -22.35 40.99
CA ARG A 277 1.79 -22.12 40.89
C ARG A 277 2.11 -20.63 40.69
N VAL A 278 3.21 -20.15 41.27
CA VAL A 278 3.72 -18.79 41.05
C VAL A 278 4.95 -18.84 40.15
N VAL A 279 4.97 -18.04 39.08
CA VAL A 279 5.98 -18.08 38.03
C VAL A 279 6.59 -16.71 37.79
N ALA A 280 7.81 -16.69 37.24
CA ALA A 280 8.44 -15.48 36.76
C ALA A 280 7.69 -14.92 35.54
N LEU A 281 7.72 -13.60 35.38
CA LEU A 281 7.21 -12.95 34.16
C LEU A 281 8.08 -13.35 32.96
N LEU A 282 7.43 -13.63 31.84
CA LEU A 282 8.13 -13.74 30.56
C LEU A 282 8.48 -12.35 30.06
N GLU A 283 9.77 -12.09 29.91
CA GLU A 283 10.27 -10.83 29.39
C GLU A 283 10.17 -10.80 27.86
N PRO A 284 9.70 -9.71 27.25
CA PRO A 284 9.58 -9.64 25.79
C PRO A 284 10.92 -9.86 25.08
N GLY A 285 12.03 -9.42 25.67
CA GLY A 285 13.38 -9.57 25.08
C GLY A 285 13.89 -11.00 24.99
N ASP A 286 13.25 -11.96 25.66
CA ASP A 286 13.56 -13.38 25.50
C ASP A 286 12.96 -14.00 24.23
N PHE A 287 11.96 -13.33 23.63
CA PHE A 287 11.13 -13.88 22.55
C PHE A 287 11.03 -12.97 21.33
N LEU A 288 11.26 -11.66 21.50
CA LEU A 288 11.08 -10.63 20.49
C LEU A 288 12.37 -9.83 20.29
N GLU A 289 12.60 -9.37 19.06
CA GLU A 289 13.64 -8.39 18.76
C GLU A 289 13.25 -7.03 19.38
N LEU A 290 14.14 -6.44 20.17
CA LEU A 290 13.91 -5.15 20.83
C LEU A 290 14.79 -4.02 20.25
N GLY A 291 15.85 -4.38 19.52
CA GLY A 291 16.70 -3.46 18.79
C GLY A 291 15.90 -2.67 17.77
N ARG A 292 16.05 -1.35 17.78
CA ARG A 292 15.34 -0.45 16.87
C ARG A 292 15.90 -0.60 15.46
N ALA A 293 15.02 -0.57 14.46
CA ALA A 293 15.45 -0.41 13.08
C ALA A 293 15.94 1.02 12.87
N ASP A 294 17.07 1.16 12.18
CA ASP A 294 17.55 2.45 11.74
C ASP A 294 16.68 2.95 10.58
N ARG A 295 16.56 4.27 10.41
CA ARG A 295 15.88 4.95 9.28
C ARG A 295 14.34 4.92 9.23
N PHE A 296 13.63 4.20 10.11
CA PHE A 296 12.16 4.18 10.14
C PHE A 296 11.56 5.11 11.21
N CYS A 297 10.45 5.76 10.86
CA CYS A 297 9.77 6.71 11.75
C CYS A 297 9.17 6.03 12.99
N VAL A 298 9.40 6.65 14.15
CA VAL A 298 8.72 6.31 15.40
C VAL A 298 7.26 6.74 15.32
N LEU A 299 6.33 5.87 15.72
CA LEU A 299 4.91 6.21 15.72
C LEU A 299 4.61 7.30 16.77
N PRO A 300 3.63 8.18 16.50
CA PRO A 300 3.08 9.05 17.54
C PRO A 300 2.64 8.21 18.74
N THR A 301 2.92 8.70 19.95
CA THR A 301 2.50 8.03 21.18
C THR A 301 1.00 8.09 21.30
N GLY A 302 0.34 6.95 21.11
CA GLY A 302 -0.96 6.71 21.71
C GLY A 302 -0.78 6.42 23.20
N LEU A 303 -1.58 7.09 24.04
CA LEU A 303 -1.64 6.83 25.48
C LEU A 303 -2.51 5.61 25.78
N THR A 304 -3.39 5.22 24.85
CA THR A 304 -4.27 4.05 24.97
C THR A 304 -3.94 2.95 23.96
N VAL A 305 -4.45 1.74 24.22
CA VAL A 305 -4.37 0.63 23.25
C VAL A 305 -5.09 0.99 21.95
N GLU A 306 -6.26 1.63 22.04
CA GLU A 306 -7.05 2.03 20.87
C GLU A 306 -6.26 2.98 19.96
N GLU A 307 -5.58 3.96 20.54
CA GLU A 307 -4.76 4.92 19.79
C GLU A 307 -3.54 4.22 19.18
N ARG A 308 -2.89 3.31 19.91
CA ARG A 308 -1.73 2.56 19.40
C ARG A 308 -2.09 1.64 18.25
N VAL A 309 -3.13 0.82 18.41
CA VAL A 309 -3.63 -0.07 17.35
C VAL A 309 -4.21 0.75 16.20
N GLY A 310 -4.91 1.84 16.49
CA GLY A 310 -5.35 2.81 15.50
C GLY A 310 -4.20 3.40 14.70
N ASN A 311 -3.09 3.75 15.34
CA ASN A 311 -1.88 4.27 14.71
C ASN A 311 -1.15 3.20 13.87
N LEU A 312 -1.13 1.94 14.31
CA LEU A 312 -0.61 0.82 13.52
C LEU A 312 -1.45 0.64 12.23
N HIS A 313 -2.78 0.65 12.36
CA HIS A 313 -3.68 0.64 11.20
C HIS A 313 -3.49 1.89 10.32
N ALA A 314 -3.31 3.06 10.94
CA ALA A 314 -3.09 4.29 10.22
C ALA A 314 -1.77 4.25 9.46
N GLN A 315 -0.68 3.71 9.99
CA GLN A 315 0.55 3.58 9.20
C GLN A 315 0.41 2.63 8.01
N THR A 316 -0.47 1.63 8.09
CA THR A 316 -0.81 0.81 6.93
C THR A 316 -1.71 1.48 5.91
N THR A 317 -2.58 2.40 6.34
CA THR A 317 -3.65 2.96 5.49
C THR A 317 -3.41 4.44 5.08
N VAL A 318 -2.69 5.22 5.89
CA VAL A 318 -2.51 6.70 5.79
C VAL A 318 -1.30 7.09 4.95
N LEU A 319 -0.42 6.16 4.62
CA LEU A 319 0.57 6.36 3.58
C LEU A 319 0.08 5.63 2.34
N PRO A 320 -0.78 6.27 1.52
CA PRO A 320 -1.17 5.64 0.27
C PRO A 320 0.11 5.41 -0.51
N TRP A 321 0.38 4.15 -0.83
CA TRP A 321 1.54 3.75 -1.63
C TRP A 321 1.47 4.31 -3.05
N TYR A 322 0.32 4.89 -3.41
CA TYR A 322 0.13 5.72 -4.57
C TYR A 322 -0.31 7.11 -4.13
N ARG A 323 0.47 8.14 -4.47
CA ARG A 323 0.07 9.53 -4.35
C ARG A 323 -0.18 10.08 -5.74
N ASN A 324 -1.31 10.75 -5.94
CA ASN A 324 -1.62 11.40 -7.20
C ASN A 324 -0.49 12.40 -7.56
N PRO A 325 0.29 12.12 -8.63
CA PRO A 325 1.46 12.95 -8.97
C PRO A 325 1.05 14.36 -9.40
N TYR A 326 -0.20 14.58 -9.78
CA TYR A 326 -0.68 15.85 -10.31
C TYR A 326 -1.28 16.78 -9.26
N LYS A 327 -1.37 16.35 -7.98
CA LYS A 327 -1.77 17.23 -6.88
C LYS A 327 -0.58 18.03 -6.34
N PRO A 328 -0.72 19.37 -6.17
CA PRO A 328 0.33 20.18 -5.57
C PRO A 328 0.61 19.70 -4.14
N GLN A 329 1.89 19.57 -3.80
CA GLN A 329 2.28 19.16 -2.45
C GLN A 329 1.79 20.19 -1.42
N PRO A 330 1.22 19.78 -0.27
CA PRO A 330 1.10 20.68 0.85
C PRO A 330 2.52 21.09 1.24
N SER A 331 2.80 22.40 1.21
CA SER A 331 4.06 22.94 1.72
C SER A 331 4.34 22.30 3.08
N SER A 332 5.49 21.63 3.18
CA SER A 332 6.00 20.95 4.36
C SER A 332 5.55 21.63 5.66
N LEU A 333 4.97 20.84 6.58
CA LEU A 333 4.79 21.21 7.98
C LEU A 333 6.05 21.92 8.49
N PRO A 334 5.93 23.01 9.27
CA PRO A 334 7.09 23.75 9.73
C PRO A 334 8.02 22.79 10.47
N SER A 335 9.28 22.77 10.03
CA SER A 335 10.35 22.06 10.71
C SER A 335 10.23 22.32 12.21
N GLN A 336 10.25 21.25 13.00
CA GLN A 336 10.24 21.33 14.46
C GLN A 336 11.24 22.40 14.88
N THR A 337 10.71 23.41 15.56
CA THR A 337 11.46 24.52 16.13
C THR A 337 12.55 23.99 17.04
N ILE A 338 13.77 23.92 16.52
CA ILE A 338 14.97 24.00 17.35
C ILE A 338 14.96 25.41 17.92
N TYR A 339 14.86 25.50 19.25
CA TYR A 339 14.87 26.74 20.02
C TYR A 339 15.98 27.69 19.54
N PRO A 340 15.68 28.97 19.22
CA PRO A 340 16.72 29.96 19.01
C PRO A 340 17.20 30.51 20.36
N GLU A 341 18.52 30.48 20.57
CA GLU A 341 19.18 31.30 21.60
C GLU A 341 19.00 32.80 21.30
N PRO A 342 18.98 33.66 22.34
CA PRO A 342 18.68 35.08 22.19
C PRO A 342 19.93 35.86 21.79
N SER A 343 19.97 36.35 20.54
CA SER A 343 20.94 37.37 20.13
C SER A 343 20.26 38.74 19.97
N PHE A 344 20.92 39.72 20.59
CA PHE A 344 20.52 41.09 20.86
C PHE A 344 20.05 41.93 19.66
N GLN A 345 19.08 42.80 19.95
CA GLN A 345 18.58 43.86 19.09
C GLN A 345 19.68 44.87 18.71
N SER A 346 19.69 45.26 17.44
CA SER A 346 20.20 46.57 17.02
C SER A 346 19.29 47.16 15.96
N SER A 347 18.57 48.18 16.38
CA SER A 347 17.69 49.03 15.59
C SER A 347 18.53 49.97 14.71
N ARG A 348 18.10 50.21 13.46
CA ARG A 348 17.63 51.56 13.05
C ARG A 348 17.06 51.60 11.62
N PRO A 349 16.11 52.54 11.38
CA PRO A 349 15.34 52.66 10.15
C PRO A 349 15.88 53.77 9.23
N SER A 350 15.44 53.80 7.97
CA SER A 350 14.78 54.98 7.40
C SER A 350 14.61 54.88 5.88
N ALA A 351 13.35 55.09 5.49
CA ALA A 351 12.80 55.60 4.25
C ALA A 351 13.73 56.24 3.21
N ARG A 352 13.45 55.93 1.94
CA ARG A 352 13.37 56.97 0.90
C ARG A 352 12.34 56.61 -0.17
N ALA A 353 11.17 57.23 -0.06
CA ALA A 353 10.20 57.36 -1.14
C ALA A 353 10.72 58.37 -2.18
N LYS A 354 10.50 58.13 -3.47
CA LYS A 354 10.21 59.18 -4.47
C LYS A 354 9.29 58.67 -5.58
N HIS A 355 8.16 59.37 -5.68
CA HIS A 355 7.18 59.40 -6.77
C HIS A 355 7.82 59.64 -8.16
N THR A 356 7.17 59.19 -9.25
CA THR A 356 6.22 60.00 -10.05
C THR A 356 5.86 59.31 -11.38
N ASN A 357 4.55 59.27 -11.68
CA ASN A 357 3.86 59.54 -12.97
C ASN A 357 4.47 59.05 -14.30
N ASN A 358 3.73 58.27 -15.09
CA ASN A 358 2.69 58.74 -16.03
C ASN A 358 2.38 57.72 -17.16
N LYS A 359 1.09 57.63 -17.48
CA LYS A 359 0.47 57.49 -18.82
C LYS A 359 0.66 56.19 -19.62
N SER A 360 -0.40 55.39 -19.55
CA SER A 360 -1.13 54.80 -20.68
C SER A 360 -0.68 55.20 -22.10
N LYS A 361 -0.27 54.20 -22.87
CA LYS A 361 -0.45 54.17 -24.33
C LYS A 361 -0.94 52.79 -24.75
N LEU A 362 -2.24 52.75 -25.10
CA LEU A 362 -2.78 51.75 -26.01
C LEU A 362 -1.96 51.77 -27.32
N ARG A 363 -1.55 50.60 -27.79
CA ARG A 363 -1.31 50.34 -29.21
C ARG A 363 -2.03 49.06 -29.61
N LEU A 364 -3.01 49.25 -30.49
CA LEU A 364 -3.75 48.25 -31.23
C LEU A 364 -2.90 47.64 -32.35
N HIS A 365 -3.25 46.40 -32.68
CA HIS A 365 -2.93 45.58 -33.87
C HIS A 365 -1.65 44.72 -33.89
N PRO A 366 -1.73 43.53 -34.53
CA PRO A 366 -1.04 42.31 -34.16
C PRO A 366 0.09 42.03 -35.15
N TYR A 367 1.30 41.82 -34.64
CA TYR A 367 2.35 41.26 -35.48
C TYR A 367 2.16 39.75 -35.52
N MET A 368 1.53 39.25 -36.59
CA MET A 368 1.60 37.83 -36.98
C MET A 368 3.08 37.48 -37.14
N ARG A 369 3.65 36.85 -36.11
CA ARG A 369 4.92 36.16 -36.25
C ARG A 369 4.55 34.81 -36.85
N GLU A 370 4.76 34.64 -38.14
CA GLU A 370 4.75 33.34 -38.79
C GLU A 370 5.74 32.45 -38.03
N GLN A 371 5.21 31.64 -37.11
CA GLN A 371 5.94 30.53 -36.55
C GLN A 371 6.02 29.50 -37.66
N ASN A 372 7.22 29.37 -38.23
CA ASN A 372 7.58 28.24 -39.08
C ASN A 372 7.09 26.96 -38.39
N LYS A 373 6.06 26.33 -38.97
CA LYS A 373 5.60 25.00 -38.58
C LYS A 373 6.74 24.02 -38.87
N SER A 374 7.57 23.74 -37.87
CA SER A 374 8.12 22.38 -37.78
C SER A 374 6.92 21.45 -37.62
N ASP A 375 6.89 20.31 -38.31
CA ASP A 375 5.90 19.24 -38.17
C ASP A 375 5.81 18.77 -36.71
N GLU A 376 5.06 19.52 -35.89
CA GLU A 376 4.79 19.17 -34.51
C GLU A 376 3.74 18.07 -34.53
N ARG A 377 4.15 16.86 -34.16
CA ARG A 377 3.29 15.68 -34.07
C ARG A 377 1.99 16.02 -33.33
N ASP A 378 0.85 15.66 -33.92
CA ASP A 378 -0.42 15.76 -33.21
C ASP A 378 -0.46 14.76 -32.04
N LYS A 379 -0.58 15.27 -30.82
CA LYS A 379 -0.63 14.45 -29.60
C LYS A 379 -1.94 13.69 -29.42
N TYR A 380 -2.97 14.05 -30.19
CA TYR A 380 -4.29 13.41 -30.16
C TYR A 380 -4.43 12.32 -31.23
N SER A 381 -3.37 12.05 -32.00
CA SER A 381 -3.31 10.90 -32.91
C SER A 381 -2.24 9.90 -32.46
N HIS A 382 -2.53 8.62 -32.71
CA HIS A 382 -1.56 7.56 -32.47
C HIS A 382 -0.29 7.78 -33.31
N PHE A 383 0.88 7.49 -32.72
CA PHE A 383 2.15 7.58 -33.43
C PHE A 383 2.45 6.26 -34.15
N ASP A 384 2.06 6.17 -35.41
CA ASP A 384 2.34 4.98 -36.22
C ASP A 384 3.84 4.88 -36.51
N HIS A 385 4.50 3.90 -35.90
CA HIS A 385 5.94 3.68 -36.00
C HIS A 385 6.29 2.24 -35.61
N GLU A 386 7.30 1.64 -36.26
CA GLU A 386 7.64 0.22 -36.09
C GLU A 386 8.00 -0.17 -34.63
N TYR A 387 8.62 0.74 -33.87
CA TYR A 387 8.99 0.57 -32.44
C TYR A 387 7.90 0.99 -31.44
N MET A 388 6.70 1.37 -31.92
CA MET A 388 5.55 1.72 -31.09
C MET A 388 4.62 0.51 -30.98
N ALA A 389 4.11 0.23 -29.79
CA ALA A 389 3.04 -0.76 -29.60
C ALA A 389 1.78 -0.38 -30.36
N ASP A 390 0.99 -1.38 -30.76
CA ASP A 390 -0.10 -1.16 -31.70
C ASP A 390 -1.29 -0.46 -30.99
N PRO A 391 -2.04 0.40 -31.70
CA PRO A 391 -3.20 1.07 -31.12
C PRO A 391 -4.39 0.11 -30.93
N ILE A 392 -5.21 0.40 -29.93
CA ILE A 392 -6.56 -0.17 -29.84
C ILE A 392 -7.52 0.76 -30.61
N PRO A 393 -8.26 0.28 -31.64
CA PRO A 393 -8.98 1.15 -32.58
C PRO A 393 -10.01 2.11 -31.94
N SER A 394 -10.80 1.61 -30.98
CA SER A 394 -11.79 2.37 -30.21
C SER A 394 -11.15 3.55 -29.47
N TRP A 395 -10.05 3.28 -28.76
CA TRP A 395 -9.30 4.26 -27.98
C TRP A 395 -8.56 5.27 -28.86
N ALA A 396 -7.95 4.83 -29.96
CA ALA A 396 -7.28 5.73 -30.90
C ALA A 396 -8.27 6.68 -31.58
N SER A 397 -9.45 6.16 -31.97
CA SER A 397 -10.52 6.97 -32.58
C SER A 397 -11.11 7.96 -31.58
N ALA A 398 -11.33 7.53 -30.33
CA ALA A 398 -11.79 8.39 -29.24
C ALA A 398 -10.82 9.55 -28.98
N LEU A 399 -9.51 9.26 -28.88
CA LEU A 399 -8.48 10.27 -28.66
C LEU A 399 -8.43 11.31 -29.78
N ALA A 400 -8.57 10.87 -31.04
CA ALA A 400 -8.59 11.76 -32.20
C ALA A 400 -9.84 12.64 -32.24
N ALA A 401 -10.96 12.17 -31.67
CA ALA A 401 -12.26 12.83 -31.67
C ALA A 401 -12.46 13.82 -30.50
N VAL A 402 -11.47 14.01 -29.63
CA VAL A 402 -11.55 14.96 -28.50
C VAL A 402 -11.83 16.38 -29.01
N ASP A 403 -12.88 17.00 -28.49
CA ASP A 403 -13.24 18.38 -28.77
C ASP A 403 -12.32 19.33 -27.99
N ARG A 404 -11.39 19.95 -28.73
CA ARG A 404 -10.37 20.86 -28.21
C ARG A 404 -10.86 22.31 -28.12
N SER A 405 -12.08 22.59 -28.59
CA SER A 405 -12.65 23.95 -28.58
C SER A 405 -13.12 24.38 -27.19
N GLN A 406 -13.45 23.41 -26.33
CA GLN A 406 -13.77 23.64 -24.93
C GLN A 406 -12.47 23.91 -24.17
N GLN A 407 -12.31 25.11 -23.63
CA GLN A 407 -11.17 25.41 -22.77
C GLN A 407 -11.31 24.62 -21.46
N SER A 408 -10.26 23.91 -21.07
CA SER A 408 -10.16 23.29 -19.75
C SER A 408 -10.50 24.32 -18.66
N HIS A 409 -11.64 24.12 -17.99
CA HIS A 409 -12.12 24.99 -16.91
C HIS A 409 -11.37 24.73 -15.60
N HIS A 410 -10.65 23.61 -15.52
CA HIS A 410 -9.84 23.24 -14.36
C HIS A 410 -8.40 23.75 -14.55
N THR A 411 -7.95 24.63 -13.66
CA THR A 411 -6.54 25.07 -13.62
C THR A 411 -5.67 23.96 -13.05
N SER A 412 -5.31 22.97 -13.88
CA SER A 412 -4.32 21.97 -13.48
C SER A 412 -2.91 22.61 -13.48
N PRO A 413 -2.18 22.60 -12.35
CA PRO A 413 -0.81 23.13 -12.28
C PRO A 413 0.19 22.33 -13.12
N SER A 414 -0.19 21.15 -13.63
CA SER A 414 0.66 20.18 -14.35
C SER A 414 0.32 20.04 -15.83
N ARG A 415 -0.15 21.12 -16.48
CA ARG A 415 -0.49 21.13 -17.92
C ARG A 415 0.71 20.63 -18.74
N ASN A 416 0.57 19.47 -19.38
CA ASN A 416 1.62 18.78 -20.17
C ASN A 416 2.77 18.11 -19.38
N GLN A 417 2.48 17.54 -18.20
CA GLN A 417 3.41 16.68 -17.46
C GLN A 417 2.91 15.22 -17.40
N TYR A 418 3.85 14.30 -17.20
CA TYR A 418 3.62 12.85 -17.18
C TYR A 418 4.38 12.18 -16.03
N ALA A 419 3.74 11.20 -15.40
CA ALA A 419 4.34 10.41 -14.33
C ALA A 419 5.51 9.55 -14.83
N PHE A 420 5.43 9.06 -16.07
CA PHE A 420 6.46 8.31 -16.79
C PHE A 420 6.70 8.94 -18.16
N PRO A 421 7.84 8.69 -18.84
CA PRO A 421 8.05 9.24 -20.16
C PRO A 421 6.98 8.75 -21.15
N GLU A 422 6.46 9.67 -21.97
CA GLU A 422 5.50 9.34 -23.02
C GLU A 422 6.11 8.34 -24.01
N SER A 423 5.41 7.26 -24.37
CA SER A 423 5.95 6.18 -25.21
C SER A 423 6.53 6.67 -26.54
N ALA A 424 5.81 7.57 -27.21
CA ALA A 424 6.25 8.15 -28.48
C ALA A 424 7.47 9.08 -28.36
N LEU A 425 7.79 9.59 -27.16
CA LEU A 425 9.03 10.34 -26.93
C LEU A 425 10.27 9.47 -27.12
N LEU A 426 10.17 8.17 -26.79
CA LEU A 426 11.23 7.20 -26.99
C LEU A 426 11.34 6.79 -28.45
N ALA A 427 10.20 6.42 -29.06
CA ALA A 427 10.17 5.93 -30.44
C ALA A 427 10.53 7.03 -31.48
N ASN A 428 10.06 8.26 -31.29
CA ASN A 428 10.26 9.40 -32.20
C ASN A 428 11.56 10.17 -31.91
N SER A 429 12.69 9.47 -31.79
CA SER A 429 13.98 10.06 -31.47
C SER A 429 15.09 9.51 -32.37
N THR A 430 16.01 10.37 -32.80
CA THR A 430 17.26 9.93 -33.45
C THR A 430 18.21 9.23 -32.48
N GLN A 431 17.97 9.37 -31.17
CA GLN A 431 18.69 8.69 -30.09
C GLN A 431 17.82 7.59 -29.45
N ARG A 432 16.93 6.96 -30.23
CA ARG A 432 15.95 5.97 -29.76
C ARG A 432 16.56 4.85 -28.92
N ASP A 433 17.62 4.20 -29.40
CA ASP A 433 18.27 3.10 -28.67
C ASP A 433 18.80 3.56 -27.30
N LEU A 434 19.43 4.73 -27.26
CA LEU A 434 19.85 5.36 -26.01
C LEU A 434 18.66 5.55 -25.07
N TYR A 435 17.54 6.09 -25.56
CA TYR A 435 16.37 6.35 -24.71
C TYR A 435 15.75 5.08 -24.14
N PHE A 436 15.60 4.02 -24.95
CA PHE A 436 15.11 2.73 -24.46
C PHE A 436 16.05 2.10 -23.44
N ARG A 437 17.36 2.09 -23.71
CA ARG A 437 18.35 1.54 -22.78
C ARG A 437 18.42 2.36 -21.50
N SER A 438 18.40 3.69 -21.58
CA SER A 438 18.35 4.56 -20.40
C SER A 438 17.09 4.34 -19.57
N TYR A 439 15.93 4.16 -20.21
CA TYR A 439 14.69 3.82 -19.50
C TYR A 439 14.84 2.50 -18.74
N GLN A 440 15.33 1.44 -19.39
CA GLN A 440 15.56 0.14 -18.74
C GLN A 440 16.47 0.30 -17.49
N HIS A 441 17.52 1.12 -17.60
CA HIS A 441 18.47 1.40 -16.52
C HIS A 441 17.84 2.11 -15.32
N ILE A 442 16.93 3.06 -15.55
CA ILE A 442 16.27 3.83 -14.48
C ILE A 442 14.91 3.24 -14.06
N ARG A 443 14.43 2.18 -14.73
CA ARG A 443 13.06 1.67 -14.58
C ARG A 443 12.73 1.35 -13.13
N ASP A 444 13.58 0.58 -12.45
CA ASP A 444 13.32 0.18 -11.07
C ASP A 444 13.35 1.37 -10.10
N ALA A 445 14.19 2.37 -10.36
CA ALA A 445 14.19 3.62 -9.61
C ALA A 445 12.88 4.41 -9.80
N LEU A 446 12.35 4.44 -11.03
CA LEU A 446 11.06 5.08 -11.32
C LEU A 446 9.89 4.35 -10.64
N LEU A 447 9.94 3.01 -10.60
CA LEU A 447 8.93 2.20 -9.90
C LEU A 447 9.02 2.36 -8.39
N TYR A 448 10.22 2.33 -7.82
CA TYR A 448 10.45 2.56 -6.38
C TYR A 448 9.85 3.88 -5.92
N ARG A 449 10.04 4.95 -6.70
CA ARG A 449 9.50 6.30 -6.41
C ARG A 449 7.98 6.31 -6.24
N ILE A 450 7.25 5.44 -6.93
CA ILE A 450 5.79 5.40 -6.81
C ILE A 450 5.38 4.98 -5.41
N GLY A 451 6.07 3.97 -4.86
CA GLY A 451 5.85 3.46 -3.51
C GLY A 451 6.53 4.26 -2.40
N ASP A 452 7.31 5.29 -2.76
CA ASP A 452 8.02 6.14 -1.81
C ASP A 452 7.10 7.24 -1.27
N VAL A 453 6.92 7.22 0.04
CA VAL A 453 6.05 8.12 0.78
C VAL A 453 6.72 9.47 1.03
N ASP A 454 8.04 9.47 1.19
CA ASP A 454 8.81 10.63 1.62
C ASP A 454 9.21 11.54 0.44
N ALA A 455 9.20 11.02 -0.77
CA ALA A 455 9.56 11.73 -1.99
C ALA A 455 8.57 11.43 -3.13
N PRO A 456 7.41 12.12 -3.15
CA PRO A 456 6.37 11.84 -4.13
C PRO A 456 6.84 12.02 -5.57
N PRO A 457 6.25 11.26 -6.51
CA PRO A 457 6.58 11.38 -7.92
C PRO A 457 6.12 12.72 -8.51
N ASP A 458 7.00 13.72 -8.57
CA ASP A 458 6.72 14.91 -9.37
C ASP A 458 6.66 14.51 -10.87
N PRO A 459 5.57 14.83 -11.59
CA PRO A 459 5.45 14.53 -13.00
C PRO A 459 6.33 15.50 -13.80
N LEU A 460 6.95 15.00 -14.86
CA LEU A 460 7.90 15.77 -15.66
C LEU A 460 7.31 16.11 -17.03
N SER A 461 7.74 17.24 -17.58
CA SER A 461 7.43 17.62 -18.96
C SER A 461 8.21 16.75 -19.96
N PRO A 462 7.76 16.65 -21.23
CA PRO A 462 8.51 15.96 -22.28
C PRO A 462 9.96 16.46 -22.46
N ALA A 463 10.22 17.74 -22.20
CA ALA A 463 11.57 18.29 -22.30
C ALA A 463 12.49 17.78 -21.18
N GLU A 464 11.97 17.70 -19.95
CA GLU A 464 12.68 17.16 -18.79
C GLU A 464 12.91 15.65 -18.94
N TRP A 465 11.92 14.90 -19.42
CA TRP A 465 12.08 13.46 -19.69
C TRP A 465 13.19 13.17 -20.72
N ARG A 466 13.27 13.94 -21.81
CA ARG A 466 14.39 13.80 -22.77
C ARG A 466 15.75 14.01 -22.12
N GLN A 467 15.84 14.89 -21.12
CA GLN A 467 17.10 15.17 -20.44
C GLN A 467 17.47 14.03 -19.48
N VAL A 468 16.50 13.48 -18.74
CA VAL A 468 16.67 12.27 -17.91
C VAL A 468 17.19 11.10 -18.77
N LEU A 469 16.52 10.83 -19.90
CA LEU A 469 16.84 9.70 -20.78
C LEU A 469 18.17 9.86 -21.53
N ARG A 470 18.71 11.07 -21.65
CA ARG A 470 20.01 11.32 -22.29
C ARG A 470 21.21 10.94 -21.43
N GLY A 471 21.03 10.73 -20.13
CA GLY A 471 22.11 10.22 -19.29
C GLY A 471 23.18 11.24 -18.91
N ASN A 472 22.96 12.56 -19.10
CA ASN A 472 23.96 13.58 -18.75
C ASN A 472 23.76 14.07 -17.30
N TRP A 473 24.16 13.25 -16.32
CA TRP A 473 24.08 13.52 -14.89
C TRP A 473 25.39 14.15 -14.39
N SER A 474 25.73 15.37 -14.82
CA SER A 474 27.00 15.99 -14.38
C SER A 474 26.91 16.43 -12.91
N PRO A 475 27.83 15.99 -12.05
CA PRO A 475 28.02 16.61 -10.74
C PRO A 475 28.77 17.93 -10.94
N GLN A 476 28.17 19.01 -10.45
CA GLN A 476 28.76 20.32 -10.14
C GLN A 476 29.91 20.85 -11.02
N GLY A 477 29.62 21.90 -11.79
CA GLY A 477 30.63 22.83 -12.30
C GLY A 477 30.09 23.76 -13.38
N ALA A 478 29.71 24.99 -13.00
CA ALA A 478 29.34 26.09 -13.93
C ALA A 478 28.12 25.87 -14.85
N ALA A 479 27.08 25.18 -14.38
CA ALA A 479 25.87 25.01 -15.18
C ALA A 479 24.95 26.25 -15.09
N LYS A 480 24.49 26.77 -16.24
CA LYS A 480 23.52 27.88 -16.36
C LYS A 480 22.27 27.64 -15.47
N ARG A 481 21.53 28.70 -15.11
CA ARG A 481 20.34 28.66 -14.23
C ARG A 481 19.30 27.58 -14.61
N THR A 482 19.17 27.28 -15.91
CA THR A 482 18.29 26.24 -16.47
C THR A 482 18.76 24.82 -16.15
N THR A 483 20.07 24.58 -16.13
CA THR A 483 20.67 23.28 -15.81
C THR A 483 20.52 22.97 -14.32
N ARG A 484 20.54 23.98 -13.44
CA ARG A 484 20.37 23.80 -11.99
C ARG A 484 18.97 23.30 -11.62
N LYS A 485 17.90 23.92 -12.15
CA LYS A 485 16.51 23.46 -11.94
C LYS A 485 16.28 22.04 -12.42
N LEU A 486 16.92 21.66 -13.52
CA LEU A 486 16.86 20.32 -14.08
C LEU A 486 17.58 19.31 -13.19
N THR A 487 18.81 19.61 -12.76
CA THR A 487 19.55 18.80 -11.78
C THR A 487 18.71 18.61 -10.52
N ASP A 488 18.01 19.65 -10.05
CA ASP A 488 17.07 19.56 -8.92
C ASP A 488 15.85 18.65 -9.22
N SER A 489 15.24 18.70 -10.41
CA SER A 489 14.17 17.78 -10.81
C SER A 489 14.65 16.32 -10.91
N ILE A 490 15.86 16.13 -11.41
CA ILE A 490 16.50 14.82 -11.58
C ILE A 490 16.87 14.19 -10.23
N HIS A 491 17.46 14.96 -9.31
CA HIS A 491 17.71 14.52 -7.95
C HIS A 491 16.41 14.27 -7.19
N ARG A 492 15.36 15.06 -7.42
CA ARG A 492 14.02 14.74 -6.88
C ARG A 492 13.48 13.43 -7.43
N LEU A 493 13.69 13.14 -8.72
CA LEU A 493 13.18 11.95 -9.39
C LEU A 493 13.89 10.66 -8.94
N LEU A 494 15.22 10.63 -8.99
CA LEU A 494 15.99 9.40 -8.72
C LEU A 494 16.70 9.39 -7.37
N GLY A 495 16.88 10.54 -6.72
CA GLY A 495 17.62 10.66 -5.48
C GLY A 495 17.15 9.73 -4.35
N PRO A 496 15.84 9.51 -4.14
CA PRO A 496 15.36 8.58 -3.13
C PRO A 496 15.81 7.14 -3.38
N ALA A 497 15.63 6.63 -4.61
CA ALA A 497 16.06 5.29 -5.01
C ALA A 497 17.59 5.13 -4.94
N LEU A 498 18.35 6.14 -5.38
CA LEU A 498 19.80 6.14 -5.31
C LEU A 498 20.30 6.11 -3.85
N LYS A 499 19.73 6.96 -3.00
CA LYS A 499 20.03 6.99 -1.57
C LYS A 499 19.68 5.67 -0.90
N ALA A 500 18.55 5.06 -1.28
CA ALA A 500 18.14 3.75 -0.79
C ALA A 500 19.15 2.65 -1.20
N CYS A 501 19.79 2.79 -2.36
CA CYS A 501 20.89 1.94 -2.81
C CYS A 501 22.27 2.31 -2.21
N GLY A 502 22.35 3.32 -1.33
CA GLY A 502 23.62 3.82 -0.79
C GLY A 502 24.49 4.58 -1.80
N ILE A 503 23.92 5.02 -2.93
CA ILE A 503 24.60 5.80 -3.96
C ILE A 503 24.38 7.29 -3.67
N ASP A 504 25.46 8.07 -3.58
CA ASP A 504 25.35 9.52 -3.45
C ASP A 504 24.75 10.10 -4.75
N PRO A 505 23.55 10.70 -4.70
CA PRO A 505 22.96 11.32 -5.88
C PRO A 505 23.88 12.39 -6.47
N GLY A 506 24.67 13.07 -5.64
CA GLY A 506 25.56 14.18 -5.99
C GLY A 506 26.81 13.80 -6.76
N MET A 507 27.15 12.51 -6.88
CA MET A 507 28.34 12.05 -7.61
C MET A 507 28.15 11.95 -9.12
N GLY A 508 26.92 12.12 -9.62
CA GLY A 508 26.59 11.92 -11.03
C GLY A 508 26.63 10.43 -11.40
N LEU A 509 25.55 9.92 -12.00
CA LEU A 509 25.57 8.58 -12.58
C LEU A 509 25.92 8.68 -14.06
N GLU A 510 27.07 8.17 -14.45
CA GLU A 510 27.28 7.83 -15.85
C GLU A 510 26.45 6.57 -16.16
N ILE A 511 25.37 6.73 -16.94
CA ILE A 511 24.76 5.58 -17.62
C ILE A 511 25.85 5.07 -18.56
N LYS A 512 26.54 3.98 -18.17
CA LYS A 512 27.63 3.39 -18.94
C LYS A 512 27.17 3.21 -20.39
N GLN A 513 28.05 3.54 -21.34
CA GLN A 513 27.79 3.45 -22.79
C GLN A 513 27.66 2.01 -23.33
N GLU A 514 26.95 1.12 -22.63
CA GLU A 514 26.45 -0.15 -23.19
C GLU A 514 25.23 0.08 -24.10
N THR A 515 24.91 1.36 -24.35
CA THR A 515 23.97 1.88 -25.35
C THR A 515 24.33 1.57 -26.80
N LYS A 516 25.36 0.75 -27.05
CA LYS A 516 25.73 0.27 -28.39
C LYS A 516 24.93 -0.94 -28.85
N ILE A 517 24.17 -1.59 -27.96
CA ILE A 517 23.27 -2.68 -28.33
C ILE A 517 21.93 -2.09 -28.75
N ALA A 518 21.63 -2.16 -30.05
CA ALA A 518 20.34 -1.74 -30.60
C ALA A 518 19.19 -2.44 -29.86
N VAL A 519 18.10 -1.72 -29.63
CA VAL A 519 16.88 -2.33 -29.10
C VAL A 519 16.20 -3.13 -30.20
N THR A 520 15.69 -4.32 -29.89
CA THR A 520 14.87 -5.03 -30.87
C THR A 520 13.51 -4.34 -31.00
N VAL A 521 12.82 -4.56 -32.13
CA VAL A 521 11.47 -4.03 -32.34
C VAL A 521 10.52 -4.54 -31.26
N ASP A 522 10.57 -5.83 -30.93
CA ASP A 522 9.73 -6.43 -29.88
C ASP A 522 10.04 -5.85 -28.49
N GLU A 523 11.32 -5.67 -28.13
CA GLU A 523 11.73 -5.03 -26.87
C GLU A 523 11.15 -3.61 -26.77
N ALA A 524 11.21 -2.84 -27.85
CA ALA A 524 10.70 -1.47 -27.87
C ALA A 524 9.17 -1.40 -27.84
N LYS A 525 8.48 -2.29 -28.57
CA LYS A 525 7.02 -2.40 -28.49
C LYS A 525 6.57 -2.76 -27.07
N GLN A 526 7.26 -3.71 -26.43
CA GLN A 526 6.98 -4.05 -25.03
C GLN A 526 7.17 -2.84 -24.09
N ILE A 527 8.27 -2.09 -24.23
CA ILE A 527 8.52 -0.89 -23.40
C ILE A 527 7.49 0.21 -23.66
N THR A 528 7.15 0.47 -24.93
CA THR A 528 6.17 1.51 -25.28
C THR A 528 4.75 1.16 -24.82
N TRP A 529 4.39 -0.12 -24.87
CA TRP A 529 3.16 -0.63 -24.26
C TRP A 529 3.16 -0.40 -22.74
N GLU A 530 4.22 -0.84 -22.05
CA GLU A 530 4.34 -0.72 -20.59
C GLU A 530 4.23 0.75 -20.12
N LEU A 531 4.95 1.66 -20.79
CA LEU A 531 4.91 3.10 -20.51
C LEU A 531 3.53 3.71 -20.76
N ALA A 532 2.81 3.26 -21.79
CA ALA A 532 1.46 3.72 -22.06
C ALA A 532 0.50 3.25 -20.97
N GLU A 533 0.59 1.97 -20.61
CA GLU A 533 -0.25 1.33 -19.59
C GLU A 533 -0.02 1.94 -18.20
N MET A 534 1.23 2.16 -17.78
CA MET A 534 1.55 2.81 -16.49
C MET A 534 1.06 4.26 -16.42
N ASN A 535 1.24 5.03 -17.50
CA ASN A 535 0.70 6.38 -17.56
C ASN A 535 -0.82 6.36 -17.57
N PHE A 536 -1.48 5.45 -18.30
CA PHE A 536 -2.94 5.34 -18.34
C PHE A 536 -3.53 5.00 -16.95
N ARG A 537 -2.97 4.01 -16.24
CA ARG A 537 -3.36 3.66 -14.86
C ARG A 537 -3.21 4.83 -13.90
N THR A 538 -2.09 5.55 -14.00
CA THR A 538 -1.79 6.73 -13.17
C THR A 538 -2.72 7.90 -13.50
N ASP A 539 -2.98 8.14 -14.79
CA ASP A 539 -3.85 9.19 -15.31
C ASP A 539 -5.31 8.92 -14.91
N LEU A 540 -5.77 7.67 -14.94
CA LEU A 540 -7.11 7.28 -14.49
C LEU A 540 -7.30 7.56 -13.01
N CYS A 541 -6.39 7.10 -12.15
CA CYS A 541 -6.48 7.34 -10.70
C CYS A 541 -6.48 8.85 -10.38
N ALA A 542 -5.66 9.62 -11.10
CA ALA A 542 -5.59 11.06 -10.91
C ALA A 542 -6.85 11.79 -11.37
N LEU A 543 -7.40 11.38 -12.51
CA LEU A 543 -8.65 11.93 -13.04
C LEU A 543 -9.82 11.63 -12.10
N ASP A 544 -9.92 10.38 -11.64
CA ASP A 544 -11.00 9.94 -10.75
C ASP A 544 -11.06 10.78 -9.46
N GLU A 545 -9.90 10.97 -8.83
CA GLU A 545 -9.79 11.76 -7.60
C GLU A 545 -10.22 13.22 -7.81
N LEU A 546 -9.96 13.79 -9.00
CA LEU A 546 -10.39 15.14 -9.35
C LEU A 546 -11.89 15.21 -9.69
N ALA A 547 -12.40 14.22 -10.43
CA ALA A 547 -13.77 14.20 -10.94
C ALA A 547 -14.81 13.79 -9.88
N CYS A 548 -14.42 12.98 -8.89
CA CYS A 548 -15.31 12.48 -7.84
C CYS A 548 -15.09 13.18 -6.48
N SER A 549 -13.92 13.79 -6.24
CA SER A 549 -13.50 14.33 -4.93
C SER A 549 -13.44 13.30 -3.80
N GLU A 550 -13.40 12.01 -4.16
CA GLU A 550 -13.25 10.86 -3.26
C GLU A 550 -12.00 10.07 -3.65
N ASN A 551 -11.40 9.35 -2.71
CA ASN A 551 -10.26 8.48 -3.00
C ASN A 551 -10.75 7.05 -3.31
N ARG A 552 -10.95 6.75 -4.60
CA ARG A 552 -11.41 5.45 -5.08
C ARG A 552 -10.30 4.67 -5.79
N HIS A 553 -9.08 4.74 -5.25
CA HIS A 553 -7.90 4.17 -5.87
C HIS A 553 -8.04 2.66 -6.19
N GLU A 554 -8.60 1.88 -5.25
CA GLU A 554 -8.83 0.44 -5.47
C GLU A 554 -9.82 0.16 -6.60
N GLU A 555 -10.88 0.96 -6.70
CA GLU A 555 -11.87 0.85 -7.79
C GLU A 555 -11.24 1.22 -9.14
N CYS A 556 -10.33 2.20 -9.16
CA CYS A 556 -9.54 2.53 -10.34
C CYS A 556 -8.67 1.35 -10.77
N LEU A 557 -7.96 0.72 -9.83
CA LEU A 557 -7.07 -0.39 -10.14
C LEU A 557 -7.84 -1.67 -10.52
N ALA A 558 -9.04 -1.87 -9.99
CA ALA A 558 -9.94 -2.97 -10.37
C ALA A 558 -10.42 -2.91 -11.84
N CYS A 559 -10.13 -1.81 -12.56
CA CYS A 559 -10.34 -1.71 -14.01
C CYS A 559 -9.30 -2.52 -14.82
N PHE A 560 -8.24 -3.01 -14.19
CA PHE A 560 -7.11 -3.67 -14.87
C PHE A 560 -6.98 -5.14 -14.45
N PRO A 561 -6.49 -6.03 -15.33
CA PRO A 561 -6.40 -7.47 -15.05
C PRO A 561 -5.65 -7.82 -13.75
N SER A 562 -4.53 -7.13 -13.48
CA SER A 562 -3.75 -7.36 -12.26
C SER A 562 -4.30 -6.70 -11.00
N GLY A 563 -5.21 -5.73 -11.12
CA GLY A 563 -5.60 -4.90 -9.96
C GLY A 563 -4.48 -4.00 -9.44
N GLY A 564 -3.37 -3.85 -10.17
CA GLY A 564 -2.18 -3.11 -9.73
C GLY A 564 -1.90 -1.86 -10.57
N LEU A 565 -1.09 -0.93 -10.06
CA LEU A 565 -0.65 0.24 -10.84
C LEU A 565 0.43 -0.11 -11.88
N ILE A 566 1.26 -1.12 -11.59
CA ILE A 566 2.34 -1.57 -12.47
C ILE A 566 1.85 -2.79 -13.24
N PRO A 567 1.84 -2.76 -14.58
CA PRO A 567 1.37 -3.88 -15.38
C PRO A 567 2.39 -5.03 -15.40
N ASP A 568 1.90 -6.27 -15.40
CA ASP A 568 2.69 -7.45 -15.72
C ASP A 568 2.78 -7.64 -17.24
N ALA A 569 3.91 -8.14 -17.74
CA ALA A 569 4.11 -8.33 -19.18
C ALA A 569 3.08 -9.29 -19.82
N SER A 570 2.51 -10.22 -19.05
CA SER A 570 1.43 -11.10 -19.50
C SER A 570 0.13 -10.36 -19.80
N GLU A 571 -0.04 -9.12 -19.31
CA GLU A 571 -1.26 -8.34 -19.51
C GLU A 571 -1.34 -7.69 -20.89
N ALA A 572 -0.27 -7.73 -21.69
CA ALA A 572 -0.12 -6.99 -22.94
C ALA A 572 -1.16 -7.30 -24.04
N ALA A 573 -1.84 -8.45 -23.91
CA ALA A 573 -2.92 -8.90 -24.78
C ALA A 573 -4.21 -9.24 -24.00
N THR A 574 -4.40 -8.66 -22.82
CA THR A 574 -5.56 -8.91 -21.95
C THR A 574 -6.25 -7.61 -21.55
N GLY A 575 -7.37 -7.68 -20.82
CA GLY A 575 -8.10 -6.49 -20.40
C GLY A 575 -8.59 -5.68 -21.59
N PHE A 576 -8.30 -4.39 -21.65
CA PHE A 576 -8.67 -3.55 -22.81
C PHE A 576 -7.96 -3.98 -24.11
N ALA A 577 -6.81 -4.63 -24.02
CA ALA A 577 -6.03 -5.10 -25.16
C ALA A 577 -6.44 -6.50 -25.66
N ALA A 578 -7.41 -7.16 -25.03
CA ALA A 578 -7.85 -8.49 -25.44
C ALA A 578 -8.46 -8.50 -26.86
N ASP A 579 -8.22 -9.58 -27.60
CA ASP A 579 -8.72 -9.74 -28.97
C ASP A 579 -10.24 -9.96 -29.01
N SER A 580 -10.80 -10.62 -27.99
CA SER A 580 -12.23 -10.90 -27.88
C SER A 580 -12.96 -9.78 -27.12
N PRO A 581 -14.05 -9.19 -27.64
CA PRO A 581 -14.86 -8.21 -26.90
C PRO A 581 -15.34 -8.74 -25.55
N PHE A 582 -15.69 -10.03 -25.46
CA PHE A 582 -16.13 -10.64 -24.19
C PHE A 582 -15.03 -10.66 -23.12
N GLU A 583 -13.77 -10.79 -23.51
CA GLU A 583 -12.63 -10.74 -22.57
C GLU A 583 -12.33 -9.31 -22.13
N ARG A 584 -12.65 -8.30 -22.96
CA ARG A 584 -12.55 -6.88 -22.58
C ARG A 584 -13.66 -6.45 -21.62
N LEU A 585 -14.82 -7.09 -21.69
CA LEU A 585 -16.04 -6.67 -21.00
C LEU A 585 -15.86 -6.43 -19.50
N PRO A 586 -15.27 -7.33 -18.68
CA PRO A 586 -15.16 -7.11 -17.23
C PRO A 586 -14.48 -5.77 -16.88
N ASN A 587 -13.42 -5.43 -17.60
CA ASN A 587 -12.66 -4.20 -17.39
C ASN A 587 -13.43 -2.96 -17.85
N LEU A 588 -14.17 -3.08 -18.95
CA LEU A 588 -15.08 -2.03 -19.43
C LEU A 588 -16.20 -1.76 -18.42
N LEU A 589 -16.75 -2.79 -17.78
CA LEU A 589 -17.78 -2.64 -16.74
C LEU A 589 -17.25 -1.94 -15.50
N SER A 590 -16.07 -2.35 -15.03
CA SER A 590 -15.38 -1.69 -13.91
C SER A 590 -15.16 -0.21 -14.21
N LEU A 591 -14.66 0.11 -15.41
CA LEU A 591 -14.41 1.50 -15.81
C LEU A 591 -15.72 2.29 -15.97
N ALA A 592 -16.75 1.73 -16.61
CA ALA A 592 -18.06 2.39 -16.75
C ALA A 592 -18.70 2.71 -15.38
N LYS A 593 -18.61 1.77 -14.42
CA LYS A 593 -19.06 1.97 -13.04
C LYS A 593 -18.26 3.06 -12.33
N LEU A 594 -16.95 3.11 -12.53
CA LEU A 594 -16.12 4.16 -11.95
C LEU A 594 -16.55 5.54 -12.47
N MET A 595 -16.71 5.65 -13.79
CA MET A 595 -17.09 6.86 -14.51
C MET A 595 -18.52 7.34 -14.19
N SER A 596 -19.41 6.46 -13.71
CA SER A 596 -20.75 6.87 -13.28
C SER A 596 -20.73 7.78 -12.04
N GLY A 597 -19.61 7.87 -11.33
CA GLY A 597 -19.41 8.78 -10.19
C GLY A 597 -18.82 10.13 -10.57
N TRP A 598 -18.41 10.35 -11.83
CA TRP A 598 -17.71 11.57 -12.25
C TRP A 598 -18.64 12.77 -12.39
N ARG A 599 -18.18 13.92 -11.89
CA ARG A 599 -18.87 15.21 -11.99
C ARG A 599 -18.21 16.04 -13.09
N THR A 600 -18.77 16.00 -14.28
CA THR A 600 -18.17 16.57 -15.50
C THR A 600 -19.19 17.38 -16.30
N ASP A 601 -18.72 18.32 -17.11
CA ASP A 601 -19.57 19.07 -18.04
C ASP A 601 -19.94 18.23 -19.28
N THR A 602 -19.11 17.26 -19.65
CA THR A 602 -19.45 16.29 -20.71
C THR A 602 -20.66 15.44 -20.28
N PRO A 603 -21.72 15.35 -21.12
CA PRO A 603 -22.86 14.50 -20.84
C PRO A 603 -22.47 13.02 -20.91
N ARG A 604 -22.91 12.26 -19.91
CA ARG A 604 -22.67 10.82 -19.86
C ARG A 604 -23.34 10.10 -21.03
N PRO A 605 -22.65 9.19 -21.73
CA PRO A 605 -23.26 8.34 -22.76
C PRO A 605 -24.31 7.39 -22.16
N LYS A 606 -25.37 7.08 -22.92
CA LYS A 606 -26.46 6.19 -22.47
C LYS A 606 -26.00 4.75 -22.27
N GLU A 607 -24.95 4.36 -22.99
CA GLU A 607 -24.31 3.05 -22.95
C GLU A 607 -23.74 2.80 -21.54
N LEU A 608 -23.18 3.83 -20.88
CA LEU A 608 -22.68 3.71 -19.51
C LEU A 608 -23.82 3.48 -18.50
N ASP A 609 -24.97 4.13 -18.66
CA ASP A 609 -26.12 3.89 -17.76
C ASP A 609 -26.76 2.52 -18.03
N SER A 610 -26.87 2.14 -19.32
CA SER A 610 -27.38 0.84 -19.75
C SER A 610 -26.47 -0.30 -19.32
N SER A 611 -25.20 0.01 -19.04
CA SER A 611 -24.22 -0.94 -18.54
C SER A 611 -24.55 -1.50 -17.12
N MET A 612 -25.51 -0.92 -16.43
CA MET A 612 -25.97 -1.50 -15.16
C MET A 612 -26.91 -2.70 -15.36
N SER A 613 -27.34 -3.00 -16.60
CA SER A 613 -28.22 -4.12 -16.93
C SER A 613 -27.47 -5.27 -17.64
N PRO A 614 -27.47 -6.50 -17.09
CA PRO A 614 -26.79 -7.66 -17.70
C PRO A 614 -27.25 -8.00 -19.12
N SER A 615 -28.48 -7.62 -19.50
CA SER A 615 -29.03 -7.87 -20.84
C SER A 615 -28.36 -7.08 -21.96
N PHE A 616 -27.66 -5.98 -21.64
CA PHE A 616 -27.12 -5.05 -22.64
C PHE A 616 -25.95 -5.62 -23.46
N TYR A 617 -25.14 -6.52 -22.90
CA TYR A 617 -23.89 -7.01 -23.54
C TYR A 617 -23.99 -8.41 -24.11
N SER A 618 -25.19 -8.81 -24.53
CA SER A 618 -25.43 -10.16 -25.03
C SER A 618 -24.71 -10.44 -26.36
N THR A 619 -24.19 -9.41 -27.04
CA THR A 619 -23.53 -9.52 -28.35
C THR A 619 -22.16 -8.81 -28.38
N PRO A 620 -21.21 -9.27 -29.20
CA PRO A 620 -19.91 -8.60 -29.40
C PRO A 620 -20.03 -7.15 -29.88
N GLN A 621 -21.07 -6.86 -30.66
CA GLN A 621 -21.32 -5.51 -31.18
C GLN A 621 -21.67 -4.54 -30.05
N ALA A 622 -22.59 -4.93 -29.14
CA ALA A 622 -22.96 -4.09 -28.01
C ALA A 622 -21.78 -3.82 -27.07
N ILE A 623 -20.86 -4.78 -26.93
CA ILE A 623 -19.62 -4.58 -26.15
C ILE A 623 -18.69 -3.58 -26.84
N THR A 624 -18.56 -3.65 -28.16
CA THR A 624 -17.79 -2.67 -28.94
C THR A 624 -18.38 -1.27 -28.83
N GLU A 625 -19.70 -1.13 -28.89
CA GLU A 625 -20.42 0.15 -28.71
C GLU A 625 -20.19 0.73 -27.30
N LEU A 626 -20.22 -0.13 -26.26
CA LEU A 626 -19.85 0.27 -24.90
C LEU A 626 -18.40 0.77 -24.83
N GLU A 627 -17.47 0.05 -25.44
CA GLU A 627 -16.05 0.41 -25.45
C GLU A 627 -15.79 1.76 -26.12
N GLU A 628 -16.43 2.02 -27.26
CA GLU A 628 -16.37 3.31 -27.94
C GLU A 628 -16.91 4.44 -27.06
N ALA A 629 -18.04 4.21 -26.39
CA ALA A 629 -18.65 5.18 -25.48
C ALA A 629 -17.76 5.47 -24.27
N VAL A 630 -17.20 4.44 -23.64
CA VAL A 630 -16.27 4.54 -22.50
C VAL A 630 -15.00 5.29 -22.90
N ALA A 631 -14.35 4.90 -24.00
CA ALA A 631 -13.12 5.52 -24.46
C ALA A 631 -13.32 7.00 -24.82
N LYS A 632 -14.43 7.32 -25.49
CA LYS A 632 -14.78 8.71 -25.85
C LYS A 632 -15.05 9.57 -24.63
N TYR A 633 -15.84 9.05 -23.67
CA TYR A 633 -16.12 9.77 -22.44
C TYR A 633 -14.84 9.99 -21.62
N TYR A 634 -13.97 8.97 -21.50
CA TYR A 634 -12.70 9.07 -20.78
C TYR A 634 -11.79 10.15 -21.38
N THR A 635 -11.52 10.07 -22.68
CA THR A 635 -10.56 10.95 -23.35
C THR A 635 -11.01 12.41 -23.35
N GLN A 636 -12.31 12.66 -23.52
CA GLN A 636 -12.89 14.00 -23.43
C GLN A 636 -12.81 14.55 -22.00
N THR A 637 -13.27 13.80 -21.00
CA THR A 637 -13.21 14.22 -19.60
C THR A 637 -11.77 14.44 -19.14
N PHE A 638 -10.83 13.59 -19.55
CA PHE A 638 -9.42 13.78 -19.23
C PHE A 638 -8.88 15.11 -19.76
N PHE A 639 -9.22 15.46 -21.00
CA PHE A 639 -8.84 16.74 -21.59
C PHE A 639 -9.43 17.94 -20.84
N GLU A 640 -10.69 17.86 -20.40
CA GLU A 640 -11.35 18.92 -19.63
C GLU A 640 -10.64 19.21 -18.30
N PHE A 641 -10.19 18.16 -17.60
CA PHE A 641 -9.53 18.29 -16.30
C PHE A 641 -8.03 18.59 -16.40
N HIS A 642 -7.30 17.95 -17.32
CA HIS A 642 -5.84 18.04 -17.40
C HIS A 642 -5.32 18.94 -18.52
N GLY A 643 -6.15 19.31 -19.50
CA GLY A 643 -5.80 20.21 -20.60
C GLY A 643 -4.73 19.66 -21.55
N ARG A 644 -4.52 18.33 -21.57
CA ARG A 644 -3.64 17.62 -22.51
C ARG A 644 -4.33 16.36 -23.05
N ALA A 645 -3.81 15.81 -24.14
CA ALA A 645 -4.20 14.50 -24.62
C ALA A 645 -3.97 13.43 -23.54
N ALA A 646 -4.94 12.52 -23.38
CA ALA A 646 -4.81 11.37 -22.50
C ALA A 646 -3.79 10.38 -23.09
N VAL A 647 -3.06 9.68 -22.21
CA VAL A 647 -2.38 8.44 -22.64
C VAL A 647 -3.44 7.35 -22.66
N VAL A 648 -3.52 6.61 -23.76
CA VAL A 648 -4.53 5.55 -23.96
C VAL A 648 -3.88 4.18 -23.97
N PRO A 649 -4.60 3.10 -23.61
CA PRO A 649 -4.06 1.75 -23.64
C PRO A 649 -3.65 1.34 -25.05
N LEU A 650 -2.60 0.52 -25.12
CA LEU A 650 -2.05 -0.06 -26.35
C LEU A 650 -2.12 -1.59 -26.27
N ARG A 651 -1.91 -2.27 -27.39
CA ARG A 651 -1.79 -3.73 -27.46
C ARG A 651 -0.38 -4.14 -27.86
N PHE A 652 0.12 -5.22 -27.27
CA PHE A 652 1.36 -5.86 -27.70
C PHE A 652 1.23 -7.38 -27.63
N VAL A 653 1.46 -8.04 -28.76
CA VAL A 653 1.48 -9.51 -28.86
C VAL A 653 2.89 -9.92 -29.30
N SER A 654 3.62 -10.61 -28.41
CA SER A 654 4.96 -11.12 -28.73
C SER A 654 4.89 -12.18 -29.82
N GLY A 655 5.77 -12.10 -30.83
CA GLY A 655 5.78 -12.95 -32.04
C GLY A 655 6.18 -14.43 -31.85
N ARG A 656 5.83 -15.09 -30.73
CA ARG A 656 6.06 -16.53 -30.52
C ARG A 656 4.83 -17.23 -29.94
N ALA A 657 3.94 -17.70 -30.82
CA ALA A 657 3.32 -19.03 -30.81
C ALA A 657 2.15 -19.11 -31.83
N HIS A 658 2.46 -19.15 -33.13
CA HIS A 658 1.63 -19.93 -34.04
C HIS A 658 2.10 -21.39 -33.94
N THR A 659 1.70 -22.08 -32.88
CA THR A 659 1.53 -23.53 -32.99
C THR A 659 0.14 -23.74 -33.54
N GLU A 660 0.07 -24.08 -34.82
CA GLU A 660 -1.12 -24.60 -35.48
C GLU A 660 -1.72 -25.72 -34.61
N SER A 661 -2.80 -25.41 -33.90
CA SER A 661 -3.68 -26.39 -33.31
C SER A 661 -4.49 -27.04 -34.45
N THR A 662 -3.88 -27.97 -35.18
CA THR A 662 -4.64 -28.94 -35.95
C THR A 662 -5.42 -29.81 -34.98
N GLY A 663 -6.74 -29.71 -35.06
CA GLY A 663 -7.65 -30.30 -34.10
C GLY A 663 -7.59 -31.82 -33.99
N SER A 664 -7.99 -32.30 -32.82
CA SER A 664 -8.62 -33.61 -32.66
C SER A 664 -9.74 -33.47 -31.63
N PRO A 665 -10.94 -34.02 -31.90
CA PRO A 665 -12.11 -33.82 -31.07
C PRO A 665 -12.04 -34.71 -29.83
N ILE A 666 -12.35 -34.14 -28.67
CA ILE A 666 -12.59 -34.91 -27.45
C ILE A 666 -14.02 -35.43 -27.50
N ILE A 667 -14.15 -36.76 -27.48
CA ILE A 667 -15.39 -37.49 -27.23
C ILE A 667 -15.51 -37.72 -25.71
N VAL A 668 -16.61 -37.22 -25.16
CA VAL A 668 -17.22 -37.39 -23.81
C VAL A 668 -16.40 -36.94 -22.61
#